data_AF-A0A2A2B0W8-F1
#
_entry.id   AF-A0A2A2B0W8-F1
#
_cell.length_a   1.000
_cell.length_b   1.000
_cell.length_c   1.000
_cell.angle_alpha   90.00
_cell.angle_beta   90.00
_cell.angle_gamma   90.00
#
_symmetry.space_group_name_H-M   'P 1'
#
loop_
_entity.id
_entity.type
_entity.pdbx_description
1 polymer ?
#
loop_
_entity_poly.entity_id
_entity_poly.type
_entity_poly.pdbx_seq_one_letter_code
_entity_poly.pdbx_strand_id
1 'polypeptide(L)'
;MSVDSQTFNQRFDQYGQWRAEFSSELREFSDWLESKGLRNNATMERLARLQSQAANDKITVAFVAEYSRGKSEMINALFFSSYGRRIMPASAGRTTMCPTELTWDDAHPPGVRLLPIETRKLSASLADWKLKPSSWLNVPFDPHSGDSVAQALEKVTETTQVDQEEARRLGFWSDENEEDNPPVNASGILEVPKWRHALINFPHPLLKKGMVILDTPGLNAIGAEPELTVSLLPQAQAVLFILGAETGVTRSDRQIWQEHLARHVDSVGLRLVVLNKIDVLWDELTSKQEQEEQIKRQRQSVAETLGVPTSHVLAVSAQKALVAKINKDEKLLRDSAIRRLEWVLVDTLLGQRHLILNRALMRGLTDIRAEARQLLHVRLRDLTEQIQELTSLQGKNSSARRSIRMRIARERKEFDSSVNKILGLRAAQNKLLNQAFNQLSAKTIKGELNTLAGELQGKMLTLGFQKRFMETFSNLREVLESSQEIANQMQRVLVDSYNSLNTEFGFALQPPEEVDLRQFALDLEKIAEGNKHHFSITNVLKLSSTEFSERLVSAISMRLRSVFEAASNELELWNKASTAQLDVQLKERRHSFINRSETAERIEQADLDLTERLQELQDDTAALKEVALQLHDRAERLELSLHSITRSMDLGSSATAAASA
;
A
#
# COMPACT_ATOMS: atom_id res chain seq x y z
N MET A 1 33.55 12.95 3.11
CA MET A 1 33.05 11.86 2.25
C MET A 1 31.90 12.44 1.44
N SER A 2 32.07 12.61 0.13
CA SER A 2 31.08 13.29 -0.72
C SER A 2 29.82 12.43 -0.87
N VAL A 3 28.67 13.10 -0.94
CA VAL A 3 27.32 12.52 -1.06
C VAL A 3 27.16 11.65 -2.33
N ASP A 4 28.07 11.80 -3.30
CA ASP A 4 28.12 11.02 -4.56
C ASP A 4 28.58 9.55 -4.41
N SER A 5 28.98 9.09 -3.22
CA SER A 5 29.58 7.76 -3.04
C SER A 5 28.63 6.66 -2.56
N GLN A 6 27.37 6.96 -2.23
CA GLN A 6 26.46 5.92 -1.75
C GLN A 6 25.72 5.23 -2.90
N THR A 7 25.95 3.93 -3.04
CA THR A 7 25.31 3.09 -4.06
C THR A 7 23.82 2.89 -3.77
N PHE A 8 23.03 2.56 -4.79
CA PHE A 8 21.60 2.24 -4.68
C PHE A 8 21.29 1.36 -3.46
N ASN A 9 22.11 0.31 -3.29
CA ASN A 9 21.96 -0.66 -2.23
C ASN A 9 22.08 -0.06 -0.84
N GLN A 10 23.07 0.81 -0.62
CA GLN A 10 23.36 1.40 0.69
C GLN A 10 22.24 2.32 1.18
N ARG A 11 21.68 3.17 0.30
CA ARG A 11 20.57 4.06 0.68
C ARG A 11 19.29 3.29 0.98
N PHE A 12 19.01 2.23 0.21
CA PHE A 12 17.87 1.36 0.49
C PHE A 12 18.05 0.55 1.77
N ASP A 13 19.27 0.08 2.05
CA ASP A 13 19.61 -0.61 3.29
C ASP A 13 19.43 0.31 4.51
N GLN A 14 19.86 1.57 4.43
CA GLN A 14 19.63 2.59 5.47
C GLN A 14 18.12 2.81 5.71
N TYR A 15 17.33 2.92 4.65
CA TYR A 15 15.87 3.04 4.76
C TYR A 15 15.25 1.81 5.45
N GLY A 16 15.67 0.61 5.04
CA GLY A 16 15.22 -0.64 5.63
C GLY A 16 15.71 -0.87 7.07
N GLN A 17 16.80 -0.22 7.49
CA GLN A 17 17.28 -0.25 8.87
C GLN A 17 16.47 0.70 9.75
N TRP A 18 16.28 1.95 9.33
CA TRP A 18 15.43 2.91 10.03
C TRP A 18 14.01 2.38 10.25
N ARG A 19 13.40 1.74 9.24
CA ARG A 19 12.08 1.11 9.40
C ARG A 19 12.06 0.04 10.49
N ALA A 20 13.12 -0.77 10.58
CA ALA A 20 13.22 -1.83 11.59
C ALA A 20 13.43 -1.25 13.00
N GLU A 21 14.27 -0.23 13.13
CA GLU A 21 14.51 0.51 14.37
C GLU A 21 13.22 1.18 14.86
N PHE A 22 12.54 1.95 14.00
CA PHE A 22 11.26 2.57 14.33
C PHE A 22 10.18 1.53 14.71
N SER A 23 10.12 0.39 14.00
CA SER A 23 9.18 -0.69 14.36
C SER A 23 9.46 -1.27 15.75
N SER A 24 10.73 -1.34 16.15
CA SER A 24 11.15 -1.77 17.48
C SER A 24 10.75 -0.75 18.55
N GLU A 25 11.06 0.52 18.33
CA GLU A 25 10.69 1.62 19.25
C GLU A 25 9.17 1.73 19.43
N LEU A 26 8.40 1.56 18.34
CA LEU A 26 6.94 1.55 18.38
C LEU A 26 6.40 0.36 19.19
N ARG A 27 7.07 -0.80 19.13
CA ARG A 27 6.72 -1.96 19.96
C ARG A 27 7.00 -1.69 21.44
N GLU A 28 8.17 -1.15 21.77
CA GLU A 28 8.49 -0.76 23.15
C GLU A 28 7.49 0.27 23.71
N PHE A 29 7.06 1.22 22.88
CA PHE A 29 6.04 2.18 23.27
C PHE A 29 4.67 1.53 23.49
N SER A 30 4.27 0.59 22.62
CA SER A 30 3.06 -0.22 22.78
C SER A 30 3.06 -1.01 24.10
N ASP A 31 4.17 -1.68 24.41
CA ASP A 31 4.32 -2.50 25.62
C ASP A 31 4.32 -1.60 26.87
N TRP A 32 4.94 -0.42 26.79
CA TRP A 32 4.89 0.58 27.85
C TRP A 32 3.45 1.09 28.09
N LEU A 33 2.69 1.40 27.04
CA LEU A 33 1.27 1.81 27.17
C LEU A 33 0.43 0.72 27.84
N GLU A 34 0.67 -0.55 27.51
CA GLU A 34 0.04 -1.70 28.19
C GLU A 34 0.40 -1.73 29.68
N SER A 35 1.68 -1.60 30.03
CA SER A 35 2.14 -1.62 31.42
C SER A 35 1.54 -0.52 32.30
N LYS A 36 1.14 0.61 31.70
CA LYS A 36 0.48 1.74 32.39
C LYS A 36 -1.05 1.70 32.29
N GLY A 37 -1.62 0.65 31.71
CA GLY A 37 -3.05 0.52 31.50
C GLY A 37 -3.63 1.63 30.62
N LEU A 38 -2.82 2.19 29.72
CA LEU A 38 -3.19 3.23 28.75
C LEU A 38 -3.63 2.64 27.40
N ARG A 39 -3.49 1.33 27.23
CA ARG A 39 -3.87 0.61 26.03
C ARG A 39 -5.35 0.19 26.10
N ASN A 40 -6.17 0.75 25.22
CA ASN A 40 -7.56 0.31 24.98
C ASN A 40 -7.67 -0.41 23.62
N ASN A 41 -8.83 -0.98 23.30
CA ASN A 41 -9.04 -1.73 22.04
C ASN A 41 -8.77 -0.87 20.79
N ALA A 42 -9.17 0.41 20.79
CA ALA A 42 -8.93 1.31 19.66
C ALA A 42 -7.43 1.59 19.47
N THR A 43 -6.72 1.88 20.56
CA THR A 43 -5.27 2.10 20.56
C THR A 43 -4.52 0.83 20.15
N MET A 44 -4.96 -0.37 20.56
CA MET A 44 -4.39 -1.64 20.10
C MET A 44 -4.48 -1.82 18.59
N GLU A 45 -5.67 -1.62 18.02
CA GLU A 45 -5.87 -1.76 16.57
C GLU A 45 -5.07 -0.72 15.79
N ARG A 46 -4.96 0.52 16.29
CA ARG A 46 -4.11 1.56 15.68
C ARG A 46 -2.63 1.18 15.74
N LEU A 47 -2.13 0.76 16.90
CA LEU A 47 -0.74 0.29 17.07
C LEU A 47 -0.42 -0.88 16.15
N ALA A 48 -1.30 -1.88 16.08
CA ALA A 48 -1.13 -3.03 15.18
C ALA A 48 -1.08 -2.62 13.71
N ARG A 49 -1.92 -1.66 13.29
CA ARG A 49 -1.87 -1.10 11.92
C ARG A 49 -0.57 -0.35 11.65
N LEU A 50 -0.12 0.51 12.56
CA LEU A 50 1.15 1.23 12.40
C LEU A 50 2.35 0.29 12.35
N GLN A 51 2.37 -0.73 13.20
CA GLN A 51 3.40 -1.77 13.17
C GLN A 51 3.39 -2.53 11.84
N SER A 52 2.21 -2.92 11.35
CA SER A 52 2.08 -3.60 10.05
C SER A 52 2.51 -2.69 8.89
N GLN A 53 2.12 -1.42 8.90
CA GLN A 53 2.54 -0.44 7.88
C GLN A 53 4.06 -0.22 7.89
N ALA A 54 4.67 -0.07 9.06
CA ALA A 54 6.11 0.10 9.18
C ALA A 54 6.89 -1.16 8.75
N ALA A 55 6.41 -2.35 9.12
CA ALA A 55 7.09 -3.62 8.84
C ALA A 55 6.89 -4.12 7.40
N ASN A 56 5.68 -3.98 6.85
CA ASN A 56 5.29 -4.59 5.57
C ASN A 56 5.26 -3.60 4.40
N ASP A 57 5.76 -2.37 4.57
CA ASP A 57 5.90 -1.44 3.46
C ASP A 57 6.76 -2.06 2.35
N LYS A 58 6.18 -2.21 1.16
CA LYS A 58 6.81 -2.78 -0.02
C LYS A 58 6.95 -1.74 -1.11
N ILE A 59 8.06 -1.80 -1.82
CA ILE A 59 8.35 -0.91 -2.94
C ILE A 59 8.58 -1.75 -4.19
N THR A 60 7.63 -1.66 -5.12
CA THR A 60 7.63 -2.40 -6.38
C THR A 60 8.24 -1.57 -7.49
N VAL A 61 9.27 -2.12 -8.13
CA VAL A 61 9.92 -1.57 -9.33
C VAL A 61 9.63 -2.51 -10.49
N ALA A 62 8.89 -2.03 -11.48
CA ALA A 62 8.52 -2.79 -12.66
C ALA A 62 9.42 -2.47 -13.85
N PHE A 63 9.81 -3.50 -14.59
CA PHE A 63 10.67 -3.43 -15.76
C PHE A 63 9.88 -3.80 -17.01
N VAL A 64 9.64 -2.83 -17.87
CA VAL A 64 8.77 -2.96 -19.05
C VAL A 64 9.59 -2.68 -20.30
N ALA A 65 9.60 -3.62 -21.24
CA ALA A 65 10.35 -3.47 -22.47
C ALA A 65 9.81 -4.39 -23.57
N GLU A 66 9.99 -3.99 -24.83
CA GLU A 66 9.84 -4.92 -25.96
C GLU A 66 10.94 -6.01 -25.92
N TYR A 67 10.79 -7.04 -26.76
CA TYR A 67 11.76 -8.11 -26.90
C TYR A 67 13.17 -7.55 -27.22
N SER A 68 14.20 -8.15 -26.62
CA SER A 68 15.61 -7.82 -26.89
C SER A 68 16.08 -6.38 -26.61
N ARG A 69 15.37 -5.61 -25.77
CA ARG A 69 15.82 -4.27 -25.31
C ARG A 69 16.83 -4.28 -24.15
N GLY A 70 17.20 -5.47 -23.65
CA GLY A 70 18.20 -5.64 -22.57
C GLY A 70 17.65 -5.49 -21.14
N LYS A 71 16.34 -5.70 -20.96
CA LYS A 71 15.64 -5.67 -19.66
C LYS A 71 16.26 -6.61 -18.61
N SER A 72 16.45 -7.89 -18.94
CA SER A 72 17.07 -8.86 -18.01
C SER A 72 18.50 -8.49 -17.64
N GLU A 73 19.27 -7.95 -18.60
CA GLU A 73 20.64 -7.48 -18.34
C GLU A 73 20.64 -6.28 -17.38
N MET A 74 19.63 -5.39 -17.48
CA MET A 74 19.45 -4.27 -16.56
C MET A 74 19.11 -4.73 -15.14
N ILE A 75 18.21 -5.70 -14.99
CA ILE A 75 17.89 -6.31 -13.70
C ILE A 75 19.16 -6.93 -13.08
N ASN A 76 19.95 -7.67 -13.87
CA ASN A 76 21.23 -8.21 -13.43
C ASN A 76 22.20 -7.10 -12.99
N ALA A 77 22.34 -6.04 -13.78
CA ALA A 77 23.24 -4.93 -13.50
C ALA A 77 22.85 -4.17 -12.22
N LEU A 78 21.56 -3.90 -12.02
CA LEU A 78 21.05 -3.14 -10.87
C LEU A 78 21.09 -3.97 -9.58
N PHE A 79 20.68 -5.24 -9.61
CA PHE A 79 20.40 -6.01 -8.39
C PHE A 79 21.28 -7.25 -8.17
N PHE A 80 21.82 -7.87 -9.22
CA PHE A 80 22.47 -9.18 -9.10
C PHE A 80 23.96 -9.19 -9.42
N SER A 81 24.56 -8.03 -9.69
CA SER A 81 25.99 -7.91 -10.01
C SER A 81 26.94 -8.53 -8.96
N SER A 82 26.55 -8.60 -7.69
CA SER A 82 27.33 -9.20 -6.60
C SER A 82 27.50 -10.73 -6.72
N TYR A 83 26.67 -11.41 -7.52
CA TYR A 83 26.75 -12.86 -7.73
C TYR A 83 27.82 -13.26 -8.75
N GLY A 84 28.53 -12.29 -9.34
CA GLY A 84 29.64 -12.56 -10.28
C GLY A 84 29.22 -13.19 -11.61
N ARG A 85 27.91 -13.38 -11.85
CA ARG A 85 27.34 -13.98 -13.06
C ARG A 85 25.96 -13.39 -13.36
N ARG A 86 25.42 -13.74 -14.53
CA ARG A 86 24.01 -13.50 -14.87
C ARG A 86 23.10 -14.45 -14.08
N ILE A 87 22.15 -13.86 -13.35
CA ILE A 87 21.16 -14.58 -12.53
C ILE A 87 19.83 -14.65 -13.28
N MET A 88 19.33 -13.49 -13.74
CA MET A 88 18.19 -13.45 -14.65
C MET A 88 18.64 -13.85 -16.06
N PRO A 89 17.85 -14.69 -16.77
CA PRO A 89 18.19 -15.15 -18.11
C PRO A 89 18.09 -13.97 -19.10
N ALA A 90 19.21 -13.69 -19.78
CA ALA A 90 19.39 -12.52 -20.66
C ALA A 90 19.96 -12.87 -22.05
N SER A 91 20.13 -14.17 -22.36
CA SER A 91 20.66 -14.62 -23.64
C SER A 91 19.62 -14.44 -24.76
N ALA A 92 20.08 -14.15 -25.98
CA ALA A 92 19.21 -14.06 -27.15
C ALA A 92 18.42 -15.37 -27.35
N GLY A 93 17.09 -15.27 -27.49
CA GLY A 93 16.21 -16.45 -27.62
C GLY A 93 15.86 -17.14 -26.30
N ARG A 94 16.48 -16.76 -25.18
CA ARG A 94 16.22 -17.31 -23.83
C ARG A 94 15.96 -16.17 -22.84
N THR A 95 14.98 -15.34 -23.15
CA THR A 95 14.52 -14.27 -22.25
C THR A 95 13.30 -14.71 -21.46
N THR A 96 13.02 -14.03 -20.35
CA THR A 96 11.82 -14.26 -19.53
C THR A 96 10.54 -14.30 -20.38
N MET A 97 9.84 -15.45 -20.36
CA MET A 97 8.62 -15.68 -21.15
C MET A 97 7.34 -15.47 -20.35
N CYS A 98 7.42 -15.41 -19.01
CA CYS A 98 6.27 -15.20 -18.14
C CYS A 98 6.50 -14.03 -17.16
N PRO A 99 5.45 -13.32 -16.74
CA PRO A 99 5.57 -12.29 -15.70
C PRO A 99 6.17 -12.88 -14.44
N THR A 100 7.21 -12.23 -13.92
CA THR A 100 8.03 -12.74 -12.83
C THR A 100 8.13 -11.70 -11.72
N GLU A 101 7.74 -12.06 -10.50
CA GLU A 101 7.92 -11.24 -9.30
C GLU A 101 9.09 -11.79 -8.48
N LEU A 102 10.11 -10.96 -8.22
CA LEU A 102 11.19 -11.28 -7.30
C LEU A 102 10.93 -10.55 -5.98
N THR A 103 10.86 -11.31 -4.90
CA THR A 103 10.50 -10.82 -3.57
C THR A 103 11.19 -11.64 -2.49
N TRP A 104 11.03 -11.25 -1.23
CA TRP A 104 11.39 -12.06 -0.08
C TRP A 104 10.19 -12.25 0.85
N ASP A 105 10.02 -13.47 1.32
CA ASP A 105 9.04 -13.87 2.33
C ASP A 105 9.68 -14.96 3.21
N ASP A 106 9.86 -14.64 4.50
CA ASP A 106 10.44 -15.56 5.50
C ASP A 106 9.58 -16.81 5.73
N ALA A 107 8.29 -16.77 5.36
CA ALA A 107 7.40 -17.94 5.47
C ALA A 107 7.69 -19.01 4.41
N HIS A 108 8.49 -18.70 3.39
CA HIS A 108 8.80 -19.61 2.29
C HIS A 108 10.32 -19.85 2.18
N PRO A 109 10.76 -21.06 1.80
CA PRO A 109 12.17 -21.30 1.50
C PRO A 109 12.60 -20.56 0.21
N PRO A 110 13.91 -20.34 -0.01
CA PRO A 110 14.42 -19.85 -1.28
C PRO A 110 14.02 -20.78 -2.43
N GLY A 111 13.48 -20.21 -3.50
CA GLY A 111 13.00 -21.00 -4.63
C GLY A 111 12.19 -20.21 -5.65
N VAL A 112 11.93 -20.84 -6.78
CA VAL A 112 11.03 -20.35 -7.83
C VAL A 112 9.72 -21.12 -7.74
N ARG A 113 8.61 -20.40 -7.63
CA ARG A 113 7.26 -20.98 -7.70
C ARG A 113 6.65 -20.62 -9.05
N LEU A 114 6.22 -21.63 -9.79
CA LEU A 114 5.75 -21.49 -11.16
C LEU A 114 4.27 -21.88 -11.25
N LEU A 115 3.45 -20.98 -11.77
CA LEU A 115 2.03 -21.24 -12.02
C LEU A 115 1.87 -21.76 -13.45
N PRO A 116 1.31 -22.96 -13.68
CA PRO A 116 1.14 -23.52 -15.02
C PRO A 116 0.29 -22.62 -15.94
N ILE A 117 0.62 -22.58 -17.23
CA ILE A 117 -0.08 -21.72 -18.20
C ILE A 117 -1.56 -22.07 -18.38
N GLU A 118 -1.92 -23.34 -18.17
CA GLU A 118 -3.28 -23.87 -18.30
C GLU A 118 -4.25 -23.23 -17.32
N THR A 119 -3.74 -22.64 -16.23
CA THR A 119 -4.56 -21.87 -15.28
C THR A 119 -5.23 -20.65 -15.91
N ARG A 120 -4.79 -20.20 -17.10
CA ARG A 120 -5.46 -19.15 -17.89
C ARG A 120 -6.83 -19.57 -18.43
N LYS A 121 -7.09 -20.88 -18.52
CA LYS A 121 -8.41 -21.43 -18.91
C LYS A 121 -9.44 -21.35 -17.78
N LEU A 122 -9.02 -20.96 -16.59
CA LEU A 122 -9.84 -20.87 -15.40
C LEU A 122 -10.08 -19.38 -15.06
N SER A 123 -11.22 -19.09 -14.46
CA SER A 123 -11.66 -17.73 -14.14
C SER A 123 -11.01 -17.10 -12.91
N ALA A 124 -10.16 -17.86 -12.19
CA ALA A 124 -9.50 -17.40 -10.97
C ALA A 124 -8.35 -16.41 -11.27
N SER A 125 -8.27 -15.35 -10.46
CA SER A 125 -7.21 -14.35 -10.57
C SER A 125 -5.86 -14.88 -10.09
N LEU A 126 -4.75 -14.24 -10.46
CA LEU A 126 -3.42 -14.54 -9.91
C LEU A 126 -3.40 -14.41 -8.40
N ALA A 127 -4.11 -13.46 -7.79
CA ALA A 127 -4.15 -13.37 -6.33
C ALA A 127 -4.89 -14.55 -5.70
N ASP A 128 -5.99 -15.02 -6.31
CA ASP A 128 -6.67 -16.24 -5.86
C ASP A 128 -5.75 -17.46 -5.97
N TRP A 129 -4.93 -17.53 -7.02
CA TRP A 129 -3.91 -18.57 -7.17
C TRP A 129 -2.79 -18.45 -6.15
N LYS A 130 -2.36 -17.24 -5.78
CA LYS A 130 -1.37 -17.02 -4.71
C LYS A 130 -1.84 -17.58 -3.35
N LEU A 131 -3.16 -17.61 -3.11
CA LEU A 131 -3.76 -18.21 -1.91
C LEU A 131 -3.86 -19.75 -1.96
N LYS A 132 -3.49 -20.40 -3.08
CA LYS A 132 -3.57 -21.85 -3.28
C LYS A 132 -2.17 -22.43 -3.56
N PRO A 133 -1.33 -22.66 -2.53
CA PRO A 133 0.05 -23.13 -2.72
C PRO A 133 0.18 -24.44 -3.51
N SER A 134 -0.82 -25.33 -3.43
CA SER A 134 -0.84 -26.62 -4.15
C SER A 134 -0.91 -26.48 -5.68
N SER A 135 -1.28 -25.31 -6.20
CA SER A 135 -1.36 -25.04 -7.64
C SER A 135 -0.03 -24.58 -8.25
N TRP A 136 1.01 -24.43 -7.43
CA TRP A 136 2.33 -23.94 -7.86
C TRP A 136 3.35 -25.08 -7.88
N LEU A 137 4.14 -25.14 -8.94
CA LEU A 137 5.33 -25.98 -8.98
C LEU A 137 6.47 -25.26 -8.27
N ASN A 138 7.03 -25.88 -7.23
CA ASN A 138 8.14 -25.33 -6.46
C ASN A 138 9.48 -25.89 -6.97
N VAL A 139 10.41 -25.00 -7.32
CA VAL A 139 11.77 -25.32 -7.75
C VAL A 139 12.73 -24.69 -6.73
N PRO A 140 13.26 -25.45 -5.77
CA PRO A 140 14.21 -24.92 -4.80
C PRO A 140 15.55 -24.60 -5.46
N PHE A 141 16.28 -23.65 -4.90
CA PHE A 141 17.67 -23.38 -5.26
C PHE A 141 18.51 -23.12 -4.01
N ASP A 142 19.82 -23.35 -4.11
CA ASP A 142 20.79 -22.93 -3.09
C ASP A 142 21.18 -21.45 -3.33
N PRO A 143 20.83 -20.52 -2.41
CA PRO A 143 21.15 -19.11 -2.58
C PRO A 143 22.64 -18.80 -2.54
N HIS A 144 23.47 -19.72 -2.04
CA HIS A 144 24.92 -19.55 -2.01
C HIS A 144 25.60 -20.02 -3.29
N SER A 145 24.89 -20.70 -4.20
CA SER A 145 25.39 -21.19 -5.46
C SER A 145 24.77 -20.44 -6.64
N GLY A 146 25.58 -19.59 -7.29
CA GLY A 146 25.14 -18.86 -8.48
C GLY A 146 24.67 -19.77 -9.63
N ASP A 147 25.25 -20.97 -9.77
CA ASP A 147 24.79 -21.98 -10.74
C ASP A 147 23.41 -22.53 -10.41
N SER A 148 23.17 -22.89 -9.14
CA SER A 148 21.87 -23.40 -8.69
C SER A 148 20.77 -22.36 -8.89
N VAL A 149 21.05 -21.11 -8.52
CA VAL A 149 20.12 -19.99 -8.74
C VAL A 149 19.83 -19.82 -10.23
N ALA A 150 20.86 -19.70 -11.07
CA ALA A 150 20.68 -19.48 -12.50
C ALA A 150 19.88 -20.62 -13.16
N GLN A 151 20.14 -21.88 -12.79
CA GLN A 151 19.41 -23.04 -13.29
C GLN A 151 17.93 -23.02 -12.89
N ALA A 152 17.62 -22.63 -11.65
CA ALA A 152 16.23 -22.52 -11.20
C ALA A 152 15.50 -21.36 -11.89
N LEU A 153 16.17 -20.22 -12.07
CA LEU A 153 15.61 -19.05 -12.74
C LEU A 153 15.43 -19.28 -14.25
N GLU A 154 16.23 -20.13 -14.88
CA GLU A 154 16.06 -20.51 -16.29
C GLU A 154 14.67 -21.13 -16.57
N LYS A 155 13.98 -21.65 -15.55
CA LYS A 155 12.61 -22.15 -15.69
C LYS A 155 11.62 -21.11 -16.21
N VAL A 156 11.83 -19.83 -15.95
CA VAL A 156 10.92 -18.75 -16.40
C VAL A 156 10.97 -18.49 -17.91
N THR A 157 11.92 -19.12 -18.62
CA THR A 157 12.04 -19.06 -20.09
C THR A 157 11.43 -20.27 -20.78
N GLU A 158 10.91 -21.26 -20.04
CA GLU A 158 10.34 -22.47 -20.66
C GLU A 158 9.08 -22.14 -21.48
N THR A 159 9.03 -22.69 -22.69
CA THR A 159 7.88 -22.65 -23.59
C THR A 159 7.24 -24.03 -23.72
N THR A 160 6.02 -24.06 -24.23
CA THR A 160 5.30 -25.26 -24.65
C THR A 160 4.75 -25.07 -26.05
N GLN A 161 4.69 -26.16 -26.81
CA GLN A 161 4.18 -26.18 -28.19
C GLN A 161 2.68 -26.44 -28.16
N VAL A 162 1.90 -25.60 -28.85
CA VAL A 162 0.44 -25.71 -28.94
C VAL A 162 -0.03 -25.47 -30.37
N ASP A 163 -1.22 -25.95 -30.72
CA ASP A 163 -1.88 -25.58 -31.97
C ASP A 163 -2.54 -24.18 -31.86
N GLN A 164 -3.02 -23.66 -33.00
CA GLN A 164 -3.65 -22.35 -33.08
C GLN A 164 -4.95 -22.26 -32.26
N GLU A 165 -5.74 -23.33 -32.16
CA GLU A 165 -6.97 -23.34 -31.37
C GLU A 165 -6.69 -23.22 -29.88
N GLU A 166 -5.69 -23.96 -29.41
CA GLU A 166 -5.24 -23.97 -28.04
C GLU A 166 -4.58 -22.63 -27.67
N ALA A 167 -3.78 -22.06 -28.57
CA ALA A 167 -3.24 -20.70 -28.40
C ALA A 167 -4.34 -19.65 -28.27
N ARG A 168 -5.42 -19.78 -29.05
CA ARG A 168 -6.61 -18.91 -28.94
C ARG A 168 -7.29 -19.08 -27.59
N ARG A 169 -7.49 -20.32 -27.10
CA ARG A 169 -8.03 -20.58 -25.74
C ARG A 169 -7.17 -20.02 -24.63
N LEU A 170 -5.84 -20.08 -24.78
CA LEU A 170 -4.91 -19.48 -23.82
C LEU A 170 -4.83 -17.96 -23.98
N GLY A 171 -5.42 -17.36 -25.01
CA GLY A 171 -5.43 -15.92 -25.26
C GLY A 171 -4.12 -15.38 -25.84
N PHE A 172 -3.35 -16.22 -26.53
CA PHE A 172 -2.12 -15.85 -27.25
C PHE A 172 -2.34 -15.71 -28.77
N TRP A 173 -3.55 -15.89 -29.28
CA TRP A 173 -3.87 -15.76 -30.70
C TRP A 173 -5.07 -14.84 -30.94
N SER A 174 -4.96 -13.94 -31.93
CA SER A 174 -5.96 -12.94 -32.33
C SER A 174 -6.04 -12.83 -33.85
N ASP A 175 -7.22 -13.01 -34.44
CA ASP A 175 -7.41 -12.98 -35.90
C ASP A 175 -7.42 -11.55 -36.51
N GLU A 176 -7.58 -10.49 -35.69
CA GLU A 176 -7.51 -9.08 -36.14
C GLU A 176 -6.15 -8.41 -35.93
N ASN A 177 -5.29 -8.98 -35.09
CA ASN A 177 -3.96 -8.44 -34.78
C ASN A 177 -2.92 -9.48 -35.16
N GLU A 178 -2.85 -9.83 -36.45
CA GLU A 178 -1.89 -10.81 -36.96
C GLU A 178 -0.44 -10.43 -36.63
N GLU A 179 -0.15 -9.12 -36.52
CA GLU A 179 1.15 -8.58 -36.12
C GLU A 179 1.55 -8.95 -34.68
N ASP A 180 0.58 -9.21 -33.79
CA ASP A 180 0.81 -9.57 -32.38
C ASP A 180 0.92 -11.09 -32.17
N ASN A 181 0.53 -11.89 -33.16
CA ASN A 181 0.48 -13.34 -33.01
C ASN A 181 1.88 -13.95 -32.96
N PRO A 182 2.09 -15.00 -32.12
CA PRO A 182 3.33 -15.77 -32.15
C PRO A 182 3.59 -16.34 -33.55
N PRO A 183 4.85 -16.41 -34.00
CA PRO A 183 5.18 -16.98 -35.30
C PRO A 183 4.75 -18.45 -35.37
N VAL A 184 4.10 -18.83 -36.47
CA VAL A 184 3.60 -20.19 -36.71
C VAL A 184 4.65 -20.97 -37.52
N ASN A 185 4.94 -22.20 -37.10
CA ASN A 185 5.84 -23.07 -37.86
C ASN A 185 5.14 -23.74 -39.05
N ALA A 186 5.90 -24.40 -39.92
CA ALA A 186 5.37 -25.07 -41.13
C ALA A 186 4.33 -26.19 -40.84
N SER A 187 4.21 -26.63 -39.59
CA SER A 187 3.26 -27.67 -39.15
C SER A 187 2.02 -27.09 -38.45
N GLY A 188 1.85 -25.77 -38.40
CA GLY A 188 0.72 -25.12 -37.72
C GLY A 188 0.81 -25.11 -36.19
N ILE A 189 1.99 -25.39 -35.64
CA ILE A 189 2.27 -25.40 -34.20
C ILE A 189 3.02 -24.13 -33.83
N LEU A 190 2.75 -23.58 -32.65
CA LEU A 190 3.35 -22.35 -32.14
C LEU A 190 3.83 -22.52 -30.69
N GLU A 191 4.82 -21.70 -30.31
CA GLU A 191 5.38 -21.69 -28.96
C GLU A 191 4.69 -20.64 -28.08
N VAL A 192 4.19 -21.08 -26.92
CA VAL A 192 3.65 -20.20 -25.87
C VAL A 192 4.41 -20.40 -24.56
N PRO A 193 4.37 -19.43 -23.63
CA PRO A 193 4.95 -19.62 -22.30
C PRO A 193 4.37 -20.85 -21.61
N LYS A 194 5.23 -21.65 -20.97
CA LYS A 194 4.78 -22.80 -20.16
C LYS A 194 4.17 -22.38 -18.82
N TRP A 195 4.49 -21.17 -18.37
CA TRP A 195 4.08 -20.64 -17.08
C TRP A 195 3.24 -19.37 -17.26
N ARG A 196 2.14 -19.27 -16.50
CA ARG A 196 1.33 -18.05 -16.41
C ARG A 196 2.03 -16.97 -15.61
N HIS A 197 2.72 -17.35 -14.52
CA HIS A 197 3.39 -16.42 -13.61
C HIS A 197 4.49 -17.13 -12.80
N ALA A 198 5.54 -16.40 -12.42
CA ALA A 198 6.62 -16.91 -11.57
C ALA A 198 6.81 -16.03 -10.33
N LEU A 199 6.87 -16.64 -9.15
CA LEU A 199 7.25 -15.99 -7.89
C LEU A 199 8.61 -16.50 -7.45
N ILE A 200 9.61 -15.64 -7.47
CA ILE A 200 10.97 -15.96 -7.04
C ILE A 200 11.14 -15.42 -5.62
N ASN A 201 11.23 -16.33 -4.64
CA ASN A 201 11.57 -15.98 -3.27
C ASN A 201 13.09 -16.02 -3.11
N PHE A 202 13.74 -14.84 -3.07
CA PHE A 202 15.19 -14.73 -3.16
C PHE A 202 15.78 -13.93 -1.99
N PRO A 203 16.77 -14.46 -1.25
CA PRO A 203 17.31 -13.83 -0.03
C PRO A 203 18.28 -12.69 -0.33
N HIS A 204 17.91 -11.73 -1.18
CA HIS A 204 18.69 -10.53 -1.45
C HIS A 204 18.45 -9.46 -0.37
N PRO A 205 19.47 -8.72 0.11
CA PRO A 205 19.30 -7.66 1.12
C PRO A 205 18.14 -6.70 0.81
N LEU A 206 18.09 -6.18 -0.42
CA LEU A 206 17.01 -5.28 -0.84
C LEU A 206 15.61 -5.90 -0.80
N LEU A 207 15.49 -7.17 -1.23
CA LEU A 207 14.20 -7.86 -1.23
C LEU A 207 13.72 -8.11 0.20
N LYS A 208 14.65 -8.48 1.11
CA LYS A 208 14.38 -8.59 2.55
C LYS A 208 13.91 -7.29 3.19
N LYS A 209 14.32 -6.15 2.64
CA LYS A 209 13.91 -4.81 3.09
C LYS A 209 12.64 -4.29 2.40
N GLY A 210 11.90 -5.15 1.70
CA GLY A 210 10.60 -4.85 1.12
C GLY A 210 10.64 -4.40 -0.34
N MET A 211 11.78 -4.47 -1.03
CA MET A 211 11.79 -4.26 -2.48
C MET A 211 11.13 -5.44 -3.20
N VAL A 212 10.33 -5.15 -4.22
CA VAL A 212 9.76 -6.14 -5.14
C VAL A 212 10.18 -5.76 -6.55
N ILE A 213 10.72 -6.70 -7.31
CA ILE A 213 11.05 -6.49 -8.72
C ILE A 213 9.98 -7.20 -9.54
N LEU A 214 9.30 -6.45 -10.40
CA LEU A 214 8.36 -7.01 -11.35
C LEU A 214 9.01 -7.02 -12.74
N ASP A 215 9.42 -8.20 -13.19
CA ASP A 215 9.95 -8.43 -14.53
C ASP A 215 8.81 -8.83 -15.47
N THR A 216 8.46 -7.95 -16.42
CA THR A 216 7.35 -8.21 -17.34
C THR A 216 7.87 -8.73 -18.67
N PRO A 217 7.38 -9.85 -19.24
CA PRO A 217 7.85 -10.38 -20.53
C PRO A 217 7.67 -9.36 -21.66
N GLY A 218 8.20 -9.63 -22.86
CA GLY A 218 8.02 -8.76 -24.02
C GLY A 218 6.54 -8.39 -24.21
N LEU A 219 6.24 -7.14 -24.55
CA LEU A 219 4.90 -6.57 -24.43
C LEU A 219 3.80 -7.21 -25.30
N ASN A 220 4.16 -7.89 -26.39
CA ASN A 220 3.22 -8.72 -27.16
C ASN A 220 2.61 -9.85 -26.29
N ALA A 221 3.31 -10.29 -25.24
CA ALA A 221 2.81 -11.24 -24.24
C ALA A 221 2.08 -10.57 -23.04
N ILE A 222 2.27 -9.26 -22.82
CA ILE A 222 1.64 -8.51 -21.72
C ILE A 222 0.17 -8.20 -22.02
N GLY A 223 -0.18 -7.85 -23.27
CA GLY A 223 -1.56 -7.58 -23.67
C GLY A 223 -2.51 -8.78 -23.47
N ALA A 224 -1.95 -9.99 -23.38
CA ALA A 224 -2.67 -11.23 -23.16
C ALA A 224 -3.04 -11.47 -21.68
N GLU A 225 -2.42 -10.77 -20.72
CA GLU A 225 -2.69 -10.92 -19.28
C GLU A 225 -3.20 -9.61 -18.67
N PRO A 226 -4.53 -9.39 -18.61
CA PRO A 226 -5.13 -8.17 -18.06
C PRO A 226 -4.64 -7.83 -16.65
N GLU A 227 -4.37 -8.83 -15.82
CA GLU A 227 -3.93 -8.61 -14.43
C GLU A 227 -2.58 -7.87 -14.34
N LEU A 228 -1.69 -8.06 -15.32
CA LEU A 228 -0.40 -7.39 -15.34
C LEU A 228 -0.54 -5.90 -15.67
N THR A 229 -1.36 -5.56 -16.66
CA THR A 229 -1.56 -4.18 -17.16
C THR A 229 -2.56 -3.39 -16.33
N VAL A 230 -3.59 -4.05 -15.80
CA VAL A 230 -4.68 -3.40 -15.05
C VAL A 230 -4.37 -3.33 -13.56
N SER A 231 -3.68 -4.33 -12.99
CA SER A 231 -3.46 -4.42 -11.54
C SER A 231 -1.99 -4.17 -11.15
N LEU A 232 -1.05 -4.99 -11.64
CA LEU A 232 0.34 -4.98 -11.14
C LEU A 232 1.14 -3.74 -11.57
N LEU A 233 1.12 -3.36 -12.85
CA LEU A 233 1.88 -2.20 -13.35
C LEU A 233 1.39 -0.85 -12.77
N PRO A 234 0.08 -0.58 -12.68
CA PRO A 234 -0.42 0.67 -12.07
C PRO A 234 -0.06 0.78 -10.59
N GLN A 235 0.00 -0.33 -9.86
CA GLN A 235 0.37 -0.36 -8.44
C GLN A 235 1.88 -0.25 -8.19
N ALA A 236 2.72 -0.40 -9.22
CA ALA A 236 4.17 -0.28 -9.08
C ALA A 236 4.59 1.17 -8.78
N GLN A 237 5.36 1.35 -7.71
CA GLN A 237 5.89 2.65 -7.29
C GLN A 237 6.89 3.23 -8.30
N ALA A 238 7.60 2.38 -9.02
CA ALA A 238 8.38 2.79 -10.19
C ALA A 238 8.14 1.86 -11.38
N VAL A 239 8.11 2.42 -12.59
CA VAL A 239 8.19 1.66 -13.85
C VAL A 239 9.35 2.21 -14.67
N LEU A 240 10.20 1.29 -15.12
CA LEU A 240 11.31 1.51 -16.02
C LEU A 240 10.91 1.01 -17.41
N PHE A 241 10.65 1.93 -18.32
CA PHE A 241 10.36 1.63 -19.71
C PHE A 241 11.64 1.61 -20.54
N ILE A 242 12.07 0.43 -20.99
CA ILE A 242 13.39 0.23 -21.59
C ILE A 242 13.30 0.18 -23.11
N LEU A 243 14.05 1.06 -23.75
CA LEU A 243 14.21 1.20 -25.20
C LEU A 243 15.64 0.87 -25.62
N GLY A 244 15.85 0.58 -26.91
CA GLY A 244 17.19 0.43 -27.48
C GLY A 244 17.68 1.75 -28.09
N ALA A 245 18.90 2.17 -27.76
CA ALA A 245 19.56 3.33 -28.37
C ALA A 245 19.71 3.17 -29.89
N GLU A 246 19.88 1.94 -30.37
CA GLU A 246 20.04 1.63 -31.78
C GLU A 246 18.76 1.86 -32.61
N THR A 247 17.57 1.70 -32.02
CA THR A 247 16.29 1.87 -32.74
C THR A 247 15.52 3.12 -32.33
N GLY A 248 15.81 3.71 -31.16
CA GLY A 248 14.94 4.71 -30.56
C GLY A 248 13.56 4.14 -30.20
N VAL A 249 12.51 4.95 -30.38
CA VAL A 249 11.10 4.55 -30.16
C VAL A 249 10.54 3.91 -31.43
N THR A 250 10.22 2.63 -31.39
CA THR A 250 9.49 1.97 -32.48
C THR A 250 7.98 2.22 -32.40
N ARG A 251 7.23 1.83 -33.45
CA ARG A 251 5.76 1.91 -33.44
C ARG A 251 5.16 1.09 -32.30
N SER A 252 5.68 -0.12 -32.08
CA SER A 252 5.31 -1.01 -30.97
C SER A 252 5.60 -0.34 -29.62
N ASP A 253 6.81 0.19 -29.41
CA ASP A 253 7.18 0.90 -28.18
C ASP A 253 6.25 2.09 -27.88
N ARG A 254 5.88 2.86 -28.91
CA ARG A 254 4.96 4.00 -28.76
C ARG A 254 3.55 3.55 -28.37
N GLN A 255 3.05 2.48 -28.98
CA GLN A 255 1.73 1.93 -28.66
C GLN A 255 1.69 1.45 -27.21
N ILE A 256 2.70 0.68 -26.81
CA ILE A 256 2.91 0.23 -25.42
C ILE A 256 2.88 1.39 -24.43
N TRP A 257 3.64 2.45 -24.72
CA TRP A 257 3.69 3.63 -23.88
C TRP A 257 2.31 4.27 -23.75
N GLN A 258 1.63 4.52 -24.87
CA GLN A 258 0.33 5.20 -24.90
C GLN A 258 -0.80 4.38 -24.26
N GLU A 259 -0.79 3.06 -24.46
CA GLU A 259 -1.86 2.18 -23.99
C GLU A 259 -1.71 1.78 -22.52
N HIS A 260 -0.48 1.57 -22.03
CA HIS A 260 -0.25 0.97 -20.71
C HIS A 260 0.47 1.87 -19.71
N LEU A 261 1.29 2.83 -20.15
CA LEU A 261 2.22 3.55 -19.26
C LEU A 261 1.89 5.04 -19.09
N ALA A 262 1.61 5.75 -20.19
CA ALA A 262 1.45 7.20 -20.25
C ALA A 262 0.30 7.70 -19.37
N ARG A 263 -0.80 6.94 -19.27
CA ARG A 263 -1.99 7.32 -18.49
C ARG A 263 -1.81 7.16 -16.98
N HIS A 264 -0.73 6.51 -16.55
CA HIS A 264 -0.37 6.33 -15.15
C HIS A 264 0.72 7.32 -14.72
N VAL A 265 1.09 8.30 -15.56
CA VAL A 265 2.09 9.32 -15.23
C VAL A 265 1.58 10.29 -14.17
N ASP A 266 0.26 10.52 -14.10
CA ASP A 266 -0.37 11.40 -13.11
C ASP A 266 -0.65 10.71 -11.75
N SER A 267 -0.46 9.38 -11.67
CA SER A 267 -0.72 8.59 -10.46
C SER A 267 0.55 8.29 -9.67
N VAL A 268 0.90 9.11 -8.67
CA VAL A 268 1.76 8.88 -7.46
C VAL A 268 3.10 8.11 -7.61
N GLY A 269 3.47 7.61 -8.78
CA GLY A 269 4.60 6.70 -9.01
C GLY A 269 5.56 7.21 -10.08
N LEU A 270 6.83 6.84 -9.94
CA LEU A 270 7.90 7.22 -10.84
C LEU A 270 7.80 6.45 -12.16
N ARG A 271 7.84 7.14 -13.30
CA ARG A 271 7.88 6.54 -14.64
C ARG A 271 9.11 7.08 -15.37
N LEU A 272 10.10 6.21 -15.59
CA LEU A 272 11.36 6.55 -16.25
C LEU A 272 11.47 5.83 -17.59
N VAL A 273 11.97 6.53 -18.60
CA VAL A 273 12.33 5.94 -19.89
C VAL A 273 13.84 5.71 -19.89
N VAL A 274 14.26 4.48 -20.15
CA VAL A 274 15.67 4.10 -20.16
C VAL A 274 16.08 3.73 -21.58
N LEU A 275 16.88 4.58 -22.21
CA LEU A 275 17.52 4.32 -23.49
C LEU A 275 18.77 3.46 -23.26
N ASN A 276 18.61 2.15 -23.37
CA ASN A 276 19.64 1.17 -23.09
C ASN A 276 20.52 0.91 -24.33
N LYS A 277 21.66 0.23 -24.14
CA LYS A 277 22.63 -0.13 -25.20
C LYS A 277 23.32 1.06 -25.88
N ILE A 278 23.57 2.14 -25.13
CA ILE A 278 24.36 3.27 -25.66
C ILE A 278 25.77 2.84 -26.12
N ASP A 279 26.26 1.69 -25.66
CA ASP A 279 27.55 1.14 -26.06
C ASP A 279 27.61 0.71 -27.54
N VAL A 280 26.45 0.52 -28.18
CA VAL A 280 26.38 0.32 -29.63
C VAL A 280 26.78 1.58 -30.40
N LEU A 281 26.68 2.76 -29.77
CA LEU A 281 27.07 4.05 -30.34
C LEU A 281 28.55 4.39 -30.06
N TRP A 282 29.29 3.54 -29.34
CA TRP A 282 30.71 3.76 -29.08
C TRP A 282 31.53 3.34 -30.30
N ASP A 283 31.61 4.21 -31.28
CA ASP A 283 32.48 4.04 -32.44
C ASP A 283 33.90 4.54 -32.12
N GLU A 284 34.91 3.70 -32.35
CA GLU A 284 36.33 4.02 -32.14
C GLU A 284 36.82 5.14 -33.06
N LEU A 285 36.12 5.37 -34.18
CA LEU A 285 36.43 6.44 -35.14
C LEU A 285 35.76 7.78 -34.78
N THR A 286 34.85 7.80 -33.81
CA THR A 286 34.08 8.97 -33.41
C THR A 286 34.60 9.52 -32.08
N SER A 287 34.71 10.84 -31.94
CA SER A 287 35.17 11.44 -30.67
C SER A 287 34.15 11.24 -29.55
N LYS A 288 34.61 11.23 -28.28
CA LYS A 288 33.70 11.11 -27.12
C LYS A 288 32.63 12.22 -27.09
N GLN A 289 32.98 13.43 -27.53
CA GLN A 289 32.04 14.56 -27.58
C GLN A 289 30.91 14.33 -28.59
N GLU A 290 31.24 13.82 -29.79
CA GLU A 290 30.25 13.49 -30.81
C GLU A 290 29.31 12.35 -30.34
N GLN A 291 29.85 11.34 -29.65
CA GLN A 291 29.04 10.28 -29.05
C GLN A 291 28.06 10.83 -28.00
N GLU A 292 28.52 11.72 -27.10
CA GLU A 292 27.68 12.37 -26.10
C GLU A 292 26.58 13.24 -26.73
N GLU A 293 26.91 13.98 -27.79
CA GLU A 293 25.93 14.76 -28.56
C GLU A 293 24.88 13.87 -29.22
N GLN A 294 25.29 12.75 -29.82
CA GLN A 294 24.38 11.80 -30.44
C GLN A 294 23.41 11.21 -29.40
N ILE A 295 23.91 10.79 -28.24
CA ILE A 295 23.09 10.32 -27.12
C ILE A 295 22.12 11.42 -26.67
N LYS A 296 22.57 12.67 -26.55
CA LYS A 296 21.73 13.81 -26.16
C LYS A 296 20.60 14.05 -27.18
N ARG A 297 20.89 14.01 -28.48
CA ARG A 297 19.89 14.15 -29.55
C ARG A 297 18.87 13.03 -29.52
N GLN A 298 19.31 11.78 -29.32
CA GLN A 298 18.39 10.65 -29.19
C GLN A 298 17.48 10.78 -27.96
N ARG A 299 18.04 11.15 -26.79
CA ARG A 299 17.23 11.39 -25.58
C ARG A 299 16.14 12.44 -25.80
N GLN A 300 16.47 13.53 -26.51
CA GLN A 300 15.52 14.58 -26.84
C GLN A 300 14.42 14.08 -27.78
N SER A 301 14.78 13.35 -28.83
CA SER A 301 13.81 12.77 -29.77
C SER A 301 12.86 11.76 -29.10
N VAL A 302 13.38 10.92 -28.20
CA VAL A 302 12.56 10.00 -27.39
C VAL A 302 11.61 10.77 -26.47
N ALA A 303 12.09 11.81 -25.81
CA ALA A 303 11.30 12.65 -24.92
C ALA A 303 10.13 13.31 -25.66
N GLU A 304 10.39 13.89 -26.84
CA GLU A 304 9.38 14.51 -27.70
C GLU A 304 8.36 13.49 -28.21
N THR A 305 8.82 12.31 -28.64
CA THR A 305 7.94 11.26 -29.20
C THR A 305 6.98 10.70 -28.16
N LEU A 306 7.45 10.54 -26.91
CA LEU A 306 6.66 9.97 -25.81
C LEU A 306 5.92 11.04 -24.98
N GLY A 307 6.18 12.32 -25.22
CA GLY A 307 5.57 13.43 -24.49
C GLY A 307 6.02 13.52 -23.03
N VAL A 308 7.28 13.18 -22.74
CA VAL A 308 7.85 13.20 -21.38
C VAL A 308 8.96 14.25 -21.25
N PRO A 309 9.23 14.77 -20.04
CA PRO A 309 10.40 15.63 -19.82
C PRO A 309 11.70 14.90 -20.15
N THR A 310 12.65 15.58 -20.80
CA THR A 310 13.97 14.99 -21.14
C THR A 310 14.75 14.52 -19.91
N SER A 311 14.46 15.06 -18.72
CA SER A 311 15.01 14.60 -17.44
C SER A 311 14.59 13.17 -17.07
N HIS A 312 13.45 12.70 -17.57
CA HIS A 312 12.93 11.34 -17.34
C HIS A 312 13.46 10.31 -18.34
N VAL A 313 14.18 10.75 -19.37
CA VAL A 313 14.85 9.88 -20.34
C VAL A 313 16.31 9.74 -19.96
N LEU A 314 16.69 8.55 -19.50
CA LEU A 314 18.05 8.22 -19.05
C LEU A 314 18.72 7.28 -20.03
N ALA A 315 19.93 7.60 -20.48
CA ALA A 315 20.68 6.75 -21.41
C ALA A 315 21.74 5.94 -20.64
N VAL A 316 21.78 4.63 -20.85
CA VAL A 316 22.65 3.70 -20.10
C VAL A 316 23.13 2.55 -20.98
N SER A 317 24.18 1.87 -20.52
CA SER A 317 24.53 0.52 -21.00
C SER A 317 24.47 -0.47 -19.84
N ALA A 318 23.37 -1.23 -19.76
CA ALA A 318 23.21 -2.26 -18.74
C ALA A 318 24.28 -3.37 -18.83
N GLN A 319 24.66 -3.77 -20.04
CA GLN A 319 25.66 -4.81 -20.26
C GLN A 319 27.03 -4.38 -19.76
N LYS A 320 27.48 -3.18 -20.15
CA LYS A 320 28.78 -2.64 -19.71
C LYS A 320 28.78 -2.34 -18.21
N ALA A 321 27.65 -1.90 -17.66
CA ALA A 321 27.48 -1.76 -16.22
C ALA A 321 27.66 -3.08 -15.46
N LEU A 322 27.04 -4.18 -15.93
CA LEU A 322 27.18 -5.49 -15.30
C LEU A 322 28.63 -5.98 -15.35
N VAL A 323 29.26 -5.92 -16.53
CA VAL A 323 30.67 -6.29 -16.71
C VAL A 323 31.57 -5.47 -15.80
N ALA A 324 31.36 -4.15 -15.76
CA ALA A 324 32.13 -3.24 -14.94
C ALA A 324 32.00 -3.55 -13.44
N LYS A 325 30.80 -3.85 -12.95
CA LYS A 325 30.59 -4.22 -11.54
C LYS A 325 31.23 -5.57 -11.17
N ILE A 326 31.12 -6.56 -12.05
CA ILE A 326 31.73 -7.89 -11.83
C ILE A 326 33.26 -7.78 -11.83
N ASN A 327 33.82 -7.06 -12.80
CA ASN A 327 35.28 -6.91 -12.97
C ASN A 327 35.87 -5.77 -12.12
N LYS A 328 35.04 -5.01 -11.39
CA LYS A 328 35.42 -3.82 -10.62
C LYS A 328 36.11 -2.73 -11.46
N ASP A 329 35.64 -2.52 -12.70
CA ASP A 329 36.14 -1.49 -13.62
C ASP A 329 35.37 -0.16 -13.44
N GLU A 330 35.95 0.76 -12.67
CA GLU A 330 35.36 2.08 -12.40
C GLU A 330 35.29 3.01 -13.61
N LYS A 331 36.13 2.81 -14.64
CA LYS A 331 36.06 3.62 -15.87
C LYS A 331 34.87 3.17 -16.70
N LEU A 332 34.77 1.87 -16.95
CA LEU A 332 33.64 1.30 -17.70
C LEU A 332 32.31 1.53 -16.98
N LEU A 333 32.30 1.50 -15.64
CA LEU A 333 31.10 1.80 -14.85
C LEU A 333 30.64 3.24 -15.04
N ARG A 334 31.57 4.21 -15.11
CA ARG A 334 31.25 5.61 -15.43
C ARG A 334 30.75 5.77 -16.86
N ASP A 335 31.44 5.18 -17.83
CA ASP A 335 31.06 5.23 -19.24
C ASP A 335 29.67 4.57 -19.49
N SER A 336 29.29 3.56 -18.70
CA SER A 336 27.96 2.91 -18.79
C SER A 336 26.79 3.79 -18.33
N ALA A 337 27.06 4.90 -17.64
CA ALA A 337 26.09 5.84 -17.07
C ALA A 337 25.04 5.26 -16.09
N ILE A 338 25.15 4.00 -15.67
CA ILE A 338 24.14 3.31 -14.82
C ILE A 338 23.95 3.99 -13.46
N ARG A 339 25.00 4.62 -12.90
CA ARG A 339 24.92 5.29 -11.59
C ARG A 339 23.91 6.43 -11.58
N ARG A 340 23.69 7.10 -12.72
CA ARG A 340 22.65 8.12 -12.85
C ARG A 340 21.26 7.51 -12.70
N LEU A 341 21.03 6.35 -13.31
CA LEU A 341 19.78 5.61 -13.17
C LEU A 341 19.55 5.16 -11.72
N GLU A 342 20.58 4.60 -11.10
CA GLU A 342 20.55 4.22 -9.68
C GLU A 342 20.20 5.41 -8.78
N TRP A 343 20.83 6.56 -9.01
CA TRP A 343 20.59 7.76 -8.23
C TRP A 343 19.16 8.27 -8.38
N VAL A 344 18.66 8.42 -9.61
CA VAL A 344 17.27 8.87 -9.85
C VAL A 344 16.27 7.89 -9.25
N LEU A 345 16.52 6.59 -9.41
CA LEU A 345 15.66 5.55 -8.83
C LEU A 345 15.64 5.66 -7.31
N VAL A 346 16.78 5.79 -6.62
CA VAL A 346 16.76 5.91 -5.15
C VAL A 346 16.10 7.20 -4.71
N ASP A 347 16.58 8.33 -5.23
CA ASP A 347 16.28 9.64 -4.66
C ASP A 347 14.79 9.96 -4.77
N THR A 348 14.22 9.71 -5.94
CA THR A 348 12.80 10.00 -6.17
C THR A 348 11.88 8.95 -5.54
N LEU A 349 12.20 7.65 -5.66
CA LEU A 349 11.35 6.56 -5.14
C LEU A 349 11.34 6.53 -3.61
N LEU A 350 12.52 6.54 -2.97
CA LEU A 350 12.60 6.52 -1.51
C LEU A 350 12.09 7.82 -0.93
N GLY A 351 12.41 8.98 -1.53
CA GLY A 351 11.91 10.27 -1.06
C GLY A 351 10.37 10.34 -1.05
N GLN A 352 9.73 10.00 -2.17
CA GLN A 352 8.27 10.01 -2.26
C GLN A 352 7.63 8.98 -1.33
N ARG A 353 8.15 7.74 -1.28
CA ARG A 353 7.58 6.69 -0.43
C ARG A 353 7.74 7.03 1.05
N HIS A 354 8.90 7.54 1.43
CA HIS A 354 9.18 8.00 2.80
C HIS A 354 8.20 9.08 3.21
N LEU A 355 7.94 10.10 2.38
CA LEU A 355 6.98 11.16 2.72
C LEU A 355 5.57 10.62 2.99
N ILE A 356 5.12 9.64 2.19
CA ILE A 356 3.80 9.00 2.37
C ILE A 356 3.77 8.19 3.67
N LEU A 357 4.77 7.33 3.89
CA LEU A 357 4.86 6.50 5.09
C LEU A 357 4.98 7.37 6.35
N ASN A 358 5.89 8.35 6.34
CA ASN A 358 6.12 9.26 7.45
C ASN A 358 4.83 10.02 7.82
N ARG A 359 4.08 10.53 6.83
CA ARG A 359 2.81 11.21 7.10
C ARG A 359 1.78 10.28 7.77
N ALA A 360 1.69 9.03 7.30
CA ALA A 360 0.79 8.03 7.90
C ALA A 360 1.21 7.69 9.34
N LEU A 361 2.50 7.46 9.57
CA LEU A 361 3.06 7.11 10.88
C LEU A 361 2.93 8.28 11.88
N MET A 362 3.25 9.51 11.47
CA MET A 362 3.10 10.72 12.29
C MET A 362 1.65 10.98 12.70
N ARG A 363 0.70 10.83 11.76
CA ARG A 363 -0.73 10.96 12.06
C ARG A 363 -1.16 9.91 13.09
N GLY A 364 -0.82 8.64 12.89
CA GLY A 364 -1.19 7.59 13.83
C GLY A 364 -0.55 7.74 15.22
N LEU A 365 0.70 8.19 15.29
CA LEU A 365 1.36 8.48 16.57
C LEU A 365 0.70 9.66 17.30
N THR A 366 0.31 10.70 16.56
CA THR A 366 -0.42 11.85 17.10
C THR A 366 -1.76 11.43 17.69
N ASP A 367 -2.50 10.58 16.99
CA ASP A 367 -3.78 10.04 17.46
C ASP A 367 -3.62 9.22 18.74
N ILE A 368 -2.65 8.29 18.76
CA ILE A 368 -2.37 7.45 19.95
C ILE A 368 -1.98 8.31 21.15
N ARG A 369 -1.15 9.34 20.93
CA ARG A 369 -0.75 10.28 21.98
C ARG A 369 -1.95 11.06 22.51
N ALA A 370 -2.84 11.53 21.63
CA ALA A 370 -4.04 12.25 22.01
C ALA A 370 -4.99 11.36 22.84
N GLU A 371 -5.24 10.13 22.41
CA GLU A 371 -6.07 9.15 23.12
C GLU A 371 -5.51 8.85 24.52
N ALA A 372 -4.20 8.55 24.63
CA ALA A 372 -3.56 8.26 25.91
C ALA A 372 -3.57 9.48 26.86
N ARG A 373 -3.38 10.70 26.34
CA ARG A 373 -3.50 11.94 27.14
C ARG A 373 -4.91 12.16 27.64
N GLN A 374 -5.93 11.97 26.79
CA GLN A 374 -7.32 12.12 27.20
C GLN A 374 -7.67 11.15 28.34
N LEU A 375 -7.24 9.89 28.24
CA LEU A 375 -7.45 8.92 29.31
C LEU A 375 -6.75 9.33 30.63
N LEU A 376 -5.53 9.83 30.57
CA LEU A 376 -4.82 10.33 31.75
C LEU A 376 -5.50 11.55 32.36
N HIS A 377 -5.97 12.49 31.54
CA HIS A 377 -6.69 13.68 32.00
C HIS A 377 -7.97 13.32 32.73
N VAL A 378 -8.72 12.37 32.19
CA VAL A 378 -9.96 11.86 32.80
C VAL A 378 -9.67 11.22 34.16
N ARG A 379 -8.66 10.33 34.25
CA ARG A 379 -8.26 9.72 35.55
C ARG A 379 -7.79 10.74 36.59
N LEU A 380 -6.98 11.73 36.18
CA LEU A 380 -6.48 12.77 37.07
C LEU A 380 -7.62 13.65 37.61
N ARG A 381 -8.58 13.98 36.76
CA ARG A 381 -9.77 14.74 37.16
C ARG A 381 -10.58 13.96 38.20
N ASP A 382 -10.83 12.69 37.96
CA ASP A 382 -11.58 11.83 38.88
C ASP A 382 -10.94 11.71 40.26
N LEU A 383 -9.61 11.55 40.33
CA LEU A 383 -8.89 11.55 41.62
C LEU A 383 -8.95 12.92 42.31
N THR A 384 -8.83 14.01 41.56
CA THR A 384 -8.89 15.37 42.11
C THR A 384 -10.28 15.66 42.70
N GLU A 385 -11.34 15.24 42.00
CA GLU A 385 -12.72 15.36 42.49
C GLU A 385 -12.94 14.53 43.79
N GLN A 386 -12.41 13.30 43.86
CA GLN A 386 -12.47 12.46 45.07
C GLN A 386 -11.72 13.09 46.27
N ILE A 387 -10.54 13.67 46.05
CA ILE A 387 -9.78 14.38 47.08
C ILE A 387 -10.58 15.56 47.62
N GLN A 388 -11.18 16.37 46.74
CA GLN A 388 -12.01 17.52 47.15
C GLN A 388 -13.24 17.08 47.95
N GLU A 389 -13.91 16.00 47.52
CA GLU A 389 -15.08 15.45 48.19
C GLU A 389 -14.74 14.97 49.61
N LEU A 390 -13.69 14.16 49.76
CA LEU A 390 -13.23 13.67 51.07
C LEU A 390 -12.79 14.81 51.99
N THR A 391 -12.06 15.80 51.46
CA THR A 391 -11.67 16.98 52.25
C THR A 391 -12.89 17.73 52.78
N SER A 392 -13.97 17.83 51.99
CA SER A 392 -15.21 18.53 52.39
C SER A 392 -16.04 17.80 53.45
N LEU A 393 -15.82 16.49 53.62
CA LEU A 393 -16.56 15.63 54.54
C LEU A 393 -15.93 15.57 55.94
N GLN A 394 -14.71 16.09 56.14
CA GLN A 394 -14.13 16.27 57.47
C GLN A 394 -15.02 17.20 58.32
N GLY A 395 -15.64 16.66 59.37
CA GLY A 395 -16.32 17.43 60.43
C GLY A 395 -17.86 17.49 60.42
N LYS A 396 -18.59 16.74 59.57
CA LYS A 396 -20.08 16.79 59.50
C LYS A 396 -20.74 15.40 59.57
N ASN A 397 -20.91 14.84 60.78
CA ASN A 397 -21.19 13.40 60.92
C ASN A 397 -22.64 12.90 60.93
N SER A 398 -23.71 13.71 61.12
CA SER A 398 -25.08 13.12 61.27
C SER A 398 -26.11 13.50 60.19
N SER A 399 -26.19 14.76 59.75
CA SER A 399 -27.10 15.20 58.67
C SER A 399 -26.59 14.85 57.27
N ALA A 400 -25.27 14.71 57.11
CA ALA A 400 -24.62 14.32 55.84
C ALA A 400 -25.01 12.89 55.39
N ARG A 401 -25.19 11.96 56.33
CA ARG A 401 -25.50 10.54 56.04
C ARG A 401 -26.83 10.35 55.31
N ARG A 402 -27.87 11.10 55.70
CA ARG A 402 -29.19 11.00 55.07
C ARG A 402 -29.23 11.68 53.70
N SER A 403 -28.49 12.79 53.52
CA SER A 403 -28.35 13.44 52.22
C SER A 403 -27.52 12.61 51.23
N ILE A 404 -26.49 11.88 51.68
CA ILE A 404 -25.67 11.00 50.83
C ILE A 404 -26.53 9.87 50.24
N ARG A 405 -27.38 9.19 51.04
CA ARG A 405 -28.29 8.15 50.53
C ARG A 405 -29.27 8.64 49.48
N MET A 406 -29.95 9.76 49.74
CA MET A 406 -30.91 10.34 48.79
C MET A 406 -30.21 10.77 47.49
N ARG A 407 -28.96 11.22 47.58
CA ARG A 407 -28.15 11.62 46.43
C ARG A 407 -27.68 10.42 45.61
N ILE A 408 -27.18 9.35 46.22
CA ILE A 408 -26.79 8.11 45.54
C ILE A 408 -27.98 7.50 44.79
N ALA A 409 -29.17 7.50 45.39
CA ALA A 409 -30.39 7.01 44.73
C ALA A 409 -30.77 7.85 43.49
N ARG A 410 -30.57 9.17 43.54
CA ARG A 410 -30.79 10.08 42.40
C ARG A 410 -29.74 9.87 41.30
N GLU A 411 -28.46 9.84 41.67
CA GLU A 411 -27.35 9.59 40.75
C GLU A 411 -27.48 8.22 40.06
N ARG A 412 -27.95 7.19 40.78
CA ARG A 412 -28.23 5.88 40.18
C ARG A 412 -29.29 5.96 39.07
N LYS A 413 -30.39 6.67 39.33
CA LYS A 413 -31.47 6.84 38.34
C LYS A 413 -31.00 7.64 37.11
N GLU A 414 -30.20 8.68 37.33
CA GLU A 414 -29.59 9.47 36.26
C GLU A 414 -28.57 8.65 35.45
N PHE A 415 -27.74 7.85 36.12
CA PHE A 415 -26.79 6.94 35.50
C PHE A 415 -27.50 5.89 34.64
N ASP A 416 -28.50 5.19 35.19
CA ASP A 416 -29.27 4.18 34.46
C ASP A 416 -29.95 4.78 33.21
N SER A 417 -30.49 6.00 33.33
CA SER A 417 -31.08 6.72 32.18
C SER A 417 -30.03 7.07 31.12
N SER A 418 -28.83 7.50 31.52
CA SER A 418 -27.74 7.79 30.59
C SER A 418 -27.25 6.54 29.86
N VAL A 419 -27.15 5.40 30.57
CA VAL A 419 -26.77 4.10 30.00
C VAL A 419 -27.78 3.68 28.93
N ASN A 420 -29.08 3.77 29.22
CA ASN A 420 -30.13 3.41 28.26
C ASN A 420 -30.06 4.27 26.99
N LYS A 421 -29.79 5.56 27.12
CA LYS A 421 -29.65 6.48 25.98
C LYS A 421 -28.43 6.15 25.13
N ILE A 422 -27.30 5.83 25.76
CA ILE A 422 -26.07 5.39 25.08
C ILE A 422 -26.30 4.05 24.36
N LEU A 423 -27.00 3.10 24.98
CA LEU A 423 -27.35 1.83 24.33
C LEU A 423 -28.24 2.05 23.10
N GLY A 424 -29.23 2.94 23.18
CA GLY A 424 -30.06 3.33 22.04
C GLY A 424 -29.25 3.97 20.91
N LEU A 425 -28.34 4.88 21.25
CA LEU A 425 -27.41 5.49 20.30
C LEU A 425 -26.54 4.44 19.60
N ARG A 426 -25.93 3.52 20.36
CA ARG A 426 -25.11 2.43 19.79
C ARG A 426 -25.90 1.54 18.84
N ALA A 427 -27.15 1.20 19.20
CA ALA A 427 -28.02 0.41 18.33
C ALA A 427 -28.33 1.16 17.02
N ALA A 428 -28.60 2.46 17.08
CA ALA A 428 -28.83 3.30 15.91
C ALA A 428 -27.57 3.41 15.02
N GLN A 429 -26.40 3.66 15.62
CA GLN A 429 -25.12 3.74 14.91
C GLN A 429 -24.77 2.40 14.24
N ASN A 430 -24.86 1.28 14.95
CA ASN A 430 -24.59 -0.04 14.39
C ASN A 430 -25.54 -0.40 13.24
N LYS A 431 -26.80 0.03 13.30
CA LYS A 431 -27.77 -0.18 12.21
C LYS A 431 -27.33 0.57 10.95
N LEU A 432 -26.96 1.85 11.07
CA LEU A 432 -26.49 2.66 9.95
C LEU A 432 -25.14 2.16 9.41
N LEU A 433 -24.21 1.82 10.29
CA LEU A 433 -22.90 1.27 9.92
C LEU A 433 -23.05 -0.03 9.12
N ASN A 434 -23.91 -0.96 9.57
CA ASN A 434 -24.17 -2.19 8.83
C ASN A 434 -24.84 -1.92 7.47
N GLN A 435 -25.69 -0.88 7.35
CA GLN A 435 -26.25 -0.47 6.06
C GLN A 435 -25.15 0.02 5.11
N ALA A 436 -24.24 0.87 5.59
CA ALA A 436 -23.10 1.34 4.80
C ALA A 436 -22.15 0.19 4.43
N PHE A 437 -21.82 -0.72 5.35
CA PHE A 437 -20.96 -1.88 5.05
C PHE A 437 -21.57 -2.84 4.03
N ASN A 438 -22.90 -3.02 4.06
CA ASN A 438 -23.57 -3.82 3.03
C ASN A 438 -23.42 -3.18 1.64
N GLN A 439 -23.54 -1.84 1.55
CA GLN A 439 -23.31 -1.09 0.31
C GLN A 439 -21.84 -1.18 -0.12
N LEU A 440 -20.89 -0.97 0.79
CA LEU A 440 -19.44 -1.01 0.58
C LEU A 440 -18.85 -2.43 0.54
N SER A 441 -19.68 -3.45 0.29
CA SER A 441 -19.25 -4.84 0.34
C SER A 441 -18.69 -5.35 -1.00
N ALA A 442 -17.84 -6.38 -0.93
CA ALA A 442 -17.41 -7.12 -2.12
C ALA A 442 -18.59 -7.73 -2.90
N LYS A 443 -19.75 -7.95 -2.25
CA LYS A 443 -20.97 -8.46 -2.91
C LYS A 443 -21.55 -7.42 -3.86
N THR A 444 -21.57 -6.14 -3.49
CA THR A 444 -22.04 -5.04 -4.36
C THR A 444 -21.18 -4.95 -5.61
N ILE A 445 -19.86 -4.91 -5.43
CA ILE A 445 -18.89 -4.88 -6.54
C ILE A 445 -19.10 -6.09 -7.46
N LYS A 446 -19.22 -7.28 -6.88
CA LYS A 446 -19.45 -8.51 -7.65
C LYS A 446 -20.79 -8.48 -8.40
N GLY A 447 -21.83 -7.88 -7.83
CA GLY A 447 -23.12 -7.69 -8.49
C GLY A 447 -23.00 -6.85 -9.75
N GLU A 448 -22.45 -5.64 -9.63
CA GLU A 448 -22.25 -4.71 -10.76
C GLU A 448 -21.34 -5.32 -11.85
N LEU A 449 -20.25 -5.97 -11.45
CA LEU A 449 -19.32 -6.58 -12.38
C LEU A 449 -19.84 -7.86 -13.05
N ASN A 450 -20.68 -8.64 -12.37
CA ASN A 450 -21.35 -9.79 -12.99
C ASN A 450 -22.33 -9.35 -14.07
N THR A 451 -23.03 -8.24 -13.86
CA THR A 451 -23.89 -7.63 -14.89
C THR A 451 -23.05 -7.24 -16.10
N LEU A 452 -21.93 -6.53 -15.89
CA LEU A 452 -20.99 -6.18 -16.96
C LEU A 452 -20.47 -7.43 -17.68
N ALA A 453 -20.03 -8.46 -16.95
CA ALA A 453 -19.52 -9.71 -17.52
C ALA A 453 -20.58 -10.44 -18.37
N GLY A 454 -21.83 -10.53 -17.89
CA GLY A 454 -22.93 -11.13 -18.63
C GLY A 454 -23.27 -10.37 -19.91
N GLU A 455 -23.22 -9.04 -19.88
CA GLU A 455 -23.44 -8.21 -21.07
C GLU A 455 -22.30 -8.33 -22.10
N LEU A 456 -21.05 -8.48 -21.64
CA LEU A 456 -19.89 -8.72 -22.51
C LEU A 456 -19.97 -10.07 -23.26
N GLN A 457 -20.65 -11.06 -22.68
CA GLN A 457 -20.84 -12.39 -23.28
C GLN A 457 -21.99 -12.46 -24.30
N GLY A 458 -22.80 -11.40 -24.43
CA GLY A 458 -23.93 -11.35 -25.35
C GLY A 458 -23.51 -11.25 -26.82
N LYS A 459 -24.10 -12.08 -27.70
CA LYS A 459 -23.82 -12.13 -29.16
C LYS A 459 -24.24 -10.87 -29.95
N MET A 460 -24.84 -9.87 -29.31
CA MET A 460 -25.45 -8.73 -29.98
C MET A 460 -25.22 -7.47 -29.15
N LEU A 461 -24.02 -6.85 -29.19
CA LEU A 461 -23.75 -5.43 -28.80
C LEU A 461 -22.23 -5.12 -28.83
N THR A 462 -21.60 -5.15 -30.00
CA THR A 462 -20.24 -4.61 -30.17
C THR A 462 -20.20 -3.07 -30.06
N LEU A 463 -21.34 -2.41 -30.32
CA LEU A 463 -21.57 -0.97 -30.16
C LEU A 463 -22.20 -0.66 -28.80
N GLY A 464 -21.44 -0.81 -27.72
CA GLY A 464 -21.96 -0.46 -26.38
C GLY A 464 -21.08 -0.78 -25.19
N PHE A 465 -20.05 -1.62 -25.34
CA PHE A 465 -19.21 -2.05 -24.20
C PHE A 465 -18.60 -0.90 -23.42
N GLN A 466 -18.07 0.13 -24.11
CA GLN A 466 -17.55 1.31 -23.43
C GLN A 466 -18.62 2.05 -22.64
N LYS A 467 -19.83 2.19 -23.20
CA LYS A 467 -20.95 2.85 -22.54
C LYS A 467 -21.37 2.06 -21.29
N ARG A 468 -21.52 0.74 -21.42
CA ARG A 468 -21.88 -0.13 -20.30
C ARG A 468 -20.83 -0.17 -19.21
N PHE A 469 -19.55 -0.22 -19.59
CA PHE A 469 -18.45 -0.07 -18.66
C PHE A 469 -18.53 1.25 -17.87
N MET A 470 -18.75 2.38 -18.54
CA MET A 470 -18.89 3.67 -17.87
C MET A 470 -20.15 3.74 -16.98
N GLU A 471 -21.26 3.12 -17.40
CA GLU A 471 -22.47 2.99 -16.59
C GLU A 471 -22.22 2.16 -15.33
N THR A 472 -21.49 1.04 -15.40
CA THR A 472 -21.08 0.26 -14.23
C THR A 472 -20.30 1.12 -13.22
N PHE A 473 -19.39 1.97 -13.69
CA PHE A 473 -18.65 2.89 -12.82
C PHE A 473 -19.53 4.02 -12.27
N SER A 474 -20.52 4.49 -13.04
CA SER A 474 -21.54 5.43 -12.55
C SER A 474 -22.34 4.82 -11.40
N ASN A 475 -22.81 3.59 -11.55
CA ASN A 475 -23.54 2.88 -10.48
C ASN A 475 -22.67 2.71 -9.23
N LEU A 476 -21.40 2.32 -9.39
CA LEU A 476 -20.47 2.19 -8.27
C LEU A 476 -20.19 3.53 -7.56
N ARG A 477 -20.18 4.63 -8.31
CA ARG A 477 -20.09 5.98 -7.75
C ARG A 477 -21.35 6.34 -6.96
N GLU A 478 -22.53 6.04 -7.47
CA GLU A 478 -23.80 6.24 -6.75
C GLU A 478 -23.82 5.45 -5.43
N VAL A 479 -23.23 4.24 -5.39
CA VAL A 479 -23.06 3.47 -4.14
C VAL A 479 -22.19 4.21 -3.12
N LEU A 480 -21.09 4.83 -3.55
CA LEU A 480 -20.25 5.65 -2.67
C LEU A 480 -20.97 6.91 -2.19
N GLU A 481 -21.69 7.59 -3.08
CA GLU A 481 -22.48 8.78 -2.74
C GLU A 481 -23.59 8.44 -1.73
N SER A 482 -24.31 7.33 -1.92
CA SER A 482 -25.28 6.82 -0.94
C SER A 482 -24.62 6.47 0.40
N SER A 483 -23.41 5.89 0.37
CA SER A 483 -22.65 5.59 1.60
C SER A 483 -22.25 6.88 2.34
N GLN A 484 -21.91 7.95 1.61
CA GLN A 484 -21.66 9.27 2.19
C GLN A 484 -22.91 9.85 2.86
N GLU A 485 -24.09 9.67 2.27
CA GLU A 485 -25.35 10.11 2.89
C GLU A 485 -25.61 9.40 4.21
N ILE A 486 -25.35 8.08 4.28
CA ILE A 486 -25.44 7.31 5.53
C ILE A 486 -24.44 7.84 6.56
N ALA A 487 -23.20 8.12 6.16
CA ALA A 487 -22.19 8.68 7.05
C ALA A 487 -22.60 10.05 7.61
N ASN A 488 -23.17 10.93 6.77
CA ASN A 488 -23.72 12.22 7.20
C ASN A 488 -24.89 12.03 8.19
N GLN A 489 -25.74 11.03 7.95
CA GLN A 489 -26.81 10.69 8.89
C GLN A 489 -26.28 10.19 10.23
N MET A 490 -25.26 9.33 10.22
CA MET A 490 -24.59 8.85 11.44
C MET A 490 -24.04 10.01 12.27
N GLN A 491 -23.39 10.97 11.61
CA GLN A 491 -22.83 12.15 12.26
C GLN A 491 -23.94 13.00 12.91
N ARG A 492 -25.03 13.29 12.20
CA ARG A 492 -26.18 14.04 12.77
C ARG A 492 -26.72 13.37 14.02
N VAL A 493 -26.94 12.05 13.97
CA VAL A 493 -27.42 11.28 15.14
C VAL A 493 -26.45 11.36 16.32
N LEU A 494 -25.14 11.34 16.07
CA LEU A 494 -24.12 11.52 17.11
C LEU A 494 -24.15 12.93 17.70
N VAL A 495 -24.16 13.97 16.86
CA VAL A 495 -24.19 15.37 17.30
C VAL A 495 -25.42 15.65 18.16
N ASP A 496 -26.60 15.24 17.71
CA ASP A 496 -27.85 15.42 18.46
C ASP A 496 -27.81 14.69 19.80
N SER A 497 -27.30 13.46 19.80
CA SER A 497 -27.16 12.66 21.03
C SER A 497 -26.10 13.21 21.97
N TYR A 498 -25.00 13.76 21.46
CA TYR A 498 -23.92 14.36 22.26
C TYR A 498 -24.41 15.61 22.94
N ASN A 499 -25.09 16.50 22.21
CA ASN A 499 -25.69 17.70 22.76
C ASN A 499 -26.70 17.35 23.86
N SER A 500 -27.53 16.34 23.61
CA SER A 500 -28.50 15.86 24.58
C SER A 500 -27.85 15.22 25.83
N LEU A 501 -26.82 14.38 25.67
CA LEU A 501 -26.07 13.79 26.78
C LEU A 501 -25.32 14.84 27.60
N ASN A 502 -24.72 15.82 26.94
CA ASN A 502 -24.03 16.94 27.57
C ASN A 502 -24.99 17.79 28.40
N THR A 503 -26.18 18.10 27.86
CA THR A 503 -27.17 18.95 28.52
C THR A 503 -27.92 18.24 29.65
N GLU A 504 -28.38 17.01 29.42
CA GLU A 504 -29.24 16.29 30.37
C GLU A 504 -28.47 15.60 31.48
N PHE A 505 -27.25 15.12 31.20
CA PHE A 505 -26.49 14.31 32.15
C PHE A 505 -25.13 14.92 32.48
N GLY A 506 -24.71 16.03 31.85
CA GLY A 506 -23.43 16.70 32.13
C GLY A 506 -22.22 15.98 31.54
N PHE A 507 -22.38 15.29 30.42
CA PHE A 507 -21.24 14.76 29.66
C PHE A 507 -20.42 15.92 29.07
N ALA A 508 -19.15 15.65 28.75
CA ALA A 508 -18.25 16.58 28.09
C ALA A 508 -17.81 16.01 26.73
N LEU A 509 -18.77 15.58 25.92
CA LEU A 509 -18.52 14.99 24.60
C LEU A 509 -18.33 16.09 23.56
N GLN A 510 -17.38 15.89 22.65
CA GLN A 510 -17.17 16.80 21.52
C GLN A 510 -17.78 16.22 20.24
N PRO A 511 -18.59 16.98 19.49
CA PRO A 511 -19.19 16.51 18.26
C PRO A 511 -18.09 16.11 17.25
N PRO A 512 -18.18 14.92 16.62
CA PRO A 512 -17.18 14.47 15.66
C PRO A 512 -17.26 15.27 14.36
N GLU A 513 -16.11 15.46 13.72
CA GLU A 513 -16.03 16.02 12.37
C GLU A 513 -16.69 15.09 11.33
N GLU A 514 -17.04 15.65 10.18
CA GLU A 514 -17.58 14.90 9.05
C GLU A 514 -16.52 13.96 8.46
N VAL A 515 -16.91 12.71 8.17
CA VAL A 515 -16.09 11.80 7.37
C VAL A 515 -16.34 12.06 5.89
N ASP A 516 -15.28 12.20 5.11
CA ASP A 516 -15.37 12.44 3.67
C ASP A 516 -14.97 11.20 2.87
N LEU A 517 -15.96 10.49 2.37
CA LEU A 517 -15.82 9.35 1.47
C LEU A 517 -15.75 9.76 -0.01
N ARG A 518 -16.03 11.03 -0.35
CA ARG A 518 -16.07 11.50 -1.75
C ARG A 518 -14.70 11.43 -2.42
N GLN A 519 -13.62 11.46 -1.66
CA GLN A 519 -12.26 11.24 -2.17
C GLN A 519 -12.12 9.88 -2.88
N PHE A 520 -12.82 8.84 -2.41
CA PHE A 520 -12.78 7.50 -3.03
C PHE A 520 -13.54 7.45 -4.36
N ALA A 521 -14.49 8.37 -4.59
CA ALA A 521 -15.16 8.49 -5.87
C ALA A 521 -14.21 9.00 -6.97
N LEU A 522 -13.28 9.90 -6.62
CA LEU A 522 -12.23 10.33 -7.55
C LEU A 522 -11.29 9.18 -7.93
N ASP A 523 -11.00 8.28 -6.98
CA ASP A 523 -10.19 7.10 -7.26
C ASP A 523 -10.93 6.10 -8.16
N LEU A 524 -12.25 5.95 -8.01
CA LEU A 524 -13.08 5.20 -8.96
C LEU A 524 -13.02 5.80 -10.37
N GLU A 525 -13.10 7.13 -10.49
CA GLU A 525 -13.04 7.82 -11.77
C GLU A 525 -11.69 7.60 -12.46
N LYS A 526 -10.58 7.70 -11.72
CA LYS A 526 -9.24 7.35 -12.22
C LYS A 526 -9.14 5.90 -12.69
N ILE A 527 -9.76 4.96 -11.96
CA ILE A 527 -9.82 3.54 -12.39
C ILE A 527 -10.64 3.43 -13.68
N ALA A 528 -11.78 4.10 -13.79
CA ALA A 528 -12.61 4.09 -15.00
C ALA A 528 -11.84 4.62 -16.21
N GLU A 529 -11.26 5.81 -16.09
CA GLU A 529 -10.52 6.47 -17.16
C GLU A 529 -9.29 5.66 -17.60
N GLY A 530 -8.54 5.11 -16.64
CA GLY A 530 -7.39 4.26 -16.91
C GLY A 530 -7.73 2.99 -17.69
N ASN A 531 -8.92 2.42 -17.49
CA ASN A 531 -9.35 1.16 -18.10
C ASN A 531 -10.28 1.32 -19.32
N LYS A 532 -10.78 2.53 -19.59
CA LYS A 532 -11.75 2.83 -20.66
C LYS A 532 -11.35 2.31 -22.05
N HIS A 533 -10.05 2.23 -22.36
CA HIS A 533 -9.56 1.74 -23.65
C HIS A 533 -9.65 0.22 -23.82
N HIS A 534 -9.58 -0.54 -22.73
CA HIS A 534 -9.80 -2.00 -22.78
C HIS A 534 -11.23 -2.34 -23.22
N PHE A 535 -12.17 -1.40 -23.06
CA PHE A 535 -13.58 -1.52 -23.48
C PHE A 535 -13.90 -0.76 -24.77
N SER A 536 -12.89 -0.34 -25.54
CA SER A 536 -13.06 0.37 -26.81
C SER A 536 -13.26 -0.59 -27.99
N ILE A 537 -13.67 -0.03 -29.14
CA ILE A 537 -14.01 -0.78 -30.36
C ILE A 537 -12.84 -1.63 -30.86
N THR A 538 -11.59 -1.22 -30.61
CA THR A 538 -10.37 -1.93 -31.02
C THR A 538 -10.12 -3.23 -30.23
N ASN A 539 -10.78 -3.43 -29.08
CA ASN A 539 -10.62 -4.62 -28.23
C ASN A 539 -11.86 -5.53 -28.21
N VAL A 540 -12.86 -5.25 -29.06
CA VAL A 540 -14.16 -5.95 -29.10
C VAL A 540 -14.00 -7.45 -29.31
N LEU A 541 -13.10 -7.89 -30.19
CA LEU A 541 -12.92 -9.31 -30.46
C LEU A 541 -12.18 -10.03 -29.31
N LYS A 542 -11.29 -9.35 -28.58
CA LYS A 542 -10.66 -9.88 -27.35
C LYS A 542 -11.69 -10.05 -26.23
N LEU A 543 -12.60 -9.07 -26.08
CA LEU A 543 -13.71 -9.11 -25.12
C LEU A 543 -14.76 -10.19 -25.44
N SER A 544 -14.82 -10.65 -26.69
CA SER A 544 -15.71 -11.75 -27.08
C SER A 544 -15.26 -13.10 -26.53
N SER A 545 -13.98 -13.26 -26.19
CA SER A 545 -13.49 -14.45 -25.48
C SER A 545 -13.90 -14.40 -24.01
N THR A 546 -14.62 -15.43 -23.58
CA THR A 546 -15.17 -15.54 -22.22
C THR A 546 -14.06 -15.49 -21.17
N GLU A 547 -12.95 -16.19 -21.41
CA GLU A 547 -11.83 -16.32 -20.49
C GLU A 547 -11.02 -15.02 -20.34
N PHE A 548 -10.92 -14.18 -21.38
CA PHE A 548 -10.27 -12.87 -21.28
C PHE A 548 -11.16 -11.86 -20.55
N SER A 549 -12.46 -11.82 -20.90
CA SER A 549 -13.43 -10.93 -20.27
C SER A 549 -13.51 -11.18 -18.77
N GLU A 550 -13.60 -12.44 -18.34
CA GLU A 550 -13.61 -12.80 -16.92
C GLU A 550 -12.32 -12.39 -16.19
N ARG A 551 -11.14 -12.58 -16.81
CA ARG A 551 -9.86 -12.12 -16.22
C ARG A 551 -9.76 -10.61 -16.13
N LEU A 552 -10.22 -9.87 -17.15
CA LEU A 552 -10.25 -8.41 -17.13
C LEU A 552 -11.18 -7.88 -16.03
N VAL A 553 -12.39 -8.43 -15.94
CA VAL A 553 -13.36 -8.09 -14.90
C VAL A 553 -12.78 -8.41 -13.51
N SER A 554 -12.11 -9.54 -13.35
CA SER A 554 -11.45 -9.94 -12.10
C SER A 554 -10.32 -8.98 -11.71
N ALA A 555 -9.49 -8.56 -12.67
CA ALA A 555 -8.43 -7.56 -12.45
C ALA A 555 -8.99 -6.21 -11.99
N ILE A 556 -10.08 -5.76 -12.61
CA ILE A 556 -10.79 -4.52 -12.22
C ILE A 556 -11.44 -4.68 -10.84
N SER A 557 -12.05 -5.83 -10.57
CA SER A 557 -12.66 -6.16 -9.27
C SER A 557 -11.68 -6.01 -8.12
N MET A 558 -10.43 -6.43 -8.29
CA MET A 558 -9.40 -6.30 -7.28
C MET A 558 -9.10 -4.84 -6.93
N ARG A 559 -9.00 -3.96 -7.94
CA ARG A 559 -8.81 -2.53 -7.73
C ARG A 559 -10.02 -1.87 -7.08
N LEU A 560 -11.22 -2.20 -7.53
CA LEU A 560 -12.46 -1.71 -6.93
C LEU A 560 -12.59 -2.14 -5.47
N ARG A 561 -12.26 -3.39 -5.16
CA ARG A 561 -12.26 -3.90 -3.78
C ARG A 561 -11.33 -3.08 -2.89
N SER A 562 -10.12 -2.74 -3.36
CA SER A 562 -9.20 -1.92 -2.55
C SER A 562 -9.77 -0.54 -2.20
N VAL A 563 -10.51 0.10 -3.12
CA VAL A 563 -11.16 1.40 -2.89
C VAL A 563 -12.31 1.29 -1.91
N PHE A 564 -13.18 0.29 -2.09
CA PHE A 564 -14.33 0.06 -1.21
C PHE A 564 -13.91 -0.38 0.20
N GLU A 565 -12.88 -1.22 0.31
CA GLU A 565 -12.27 -1.59 1.60
C GLU A 565 -11.66 -0.37 2.28
N ALA A 566 -10.97 0.51 1.55
CA ALA A 566 -10.45 1.76 2.11
C ALA A 566 -11.57 2.67 2.62
N ALA A 567 -12.65 2.86 1.86
CA ALA A 567 -13.82 3.62 2.27
C ALA A 567 -14.52 3.02 3.50
N SER A 568 -14.71 1.69 3.51
CA SER A 568 -15.30 0.97 4.64
C SER A 568 -14.43 1.09 5.89
N ASN A 569 -13.12 0.97 5.75
CA ASN A 569 -12.17 1.10 6.85
C ASN A 569 -12.15 2.52 7.43
N GLU A 570 -12.22 3.55 6.58
CA GLU A 570 -12.29 4.95 7.02
C GLU A 570 -13.57 5.21 7.82
N LEU A 571 -14.71 4.71 7.34
CA LEU A 571 -15.98 4.82 8.05
C LEU A 571 -15.98 4.05 9.38
N GLU A 572 -15.42 2.83 9.40
CA GLU A 572 -15.27 2.03 10.62
C GLU A 572 -14.41 2.75 11.65
N LEU A 573 -13.26 3.28 11.21
CA LEU A 573 -12.33 4.06 12.02
C LEU A 573 -13.01 5.27 12.63
N TRP A 574 -13.72 6.05 11.82
CA TRP A 574 -14.45 7.21 12.28
C TRP A 574 -15.54 6.85 13.30
N ASN A 575 -16.31 5.79 13.06
CA ASN A 575 -17.35 5.33 13.98
C ASN A 575 -16.75 4.84 15.31
N LYS A 576 -15.66 4.07 15.26
CA LYS A 576 -14.92 3.62 16.45
C LYS A 576 -14.36 4.80 17.25
N ALA A 577 -13.72 5.76 16.57
CA ALA A 577 -13.17 6.96 17.22
C ALA A 577 -14.27 7.80 17.87
N SER A 578 -15.41 7.96 17.20
CA SER A 578 -16.56 8.67 17.74
C SER A 578 -17.09 7.98 18.99
N THR A 579 -17.36 6.67 18.90
CA THR A 579 -17.92 5.90 20.03
C THR A 579 -16.95 5.72 21.20
N ALA A 580 -15.64 5.76 20.99
CA ALA A 580 -14.64 5.66 22.06
C ALA A 580 -14.79 6.76 23.13
N GLN A 581 -15.20 7.98 22.75
CA GLN A 581 -15.45 9.06 23.71
C GLN A 581 -16.57 8.69 24.70
N LEU A 582 -17.62 8.01 24.21
CA LEU A 582 -18.73 7.54 25.05
C LEU A 582 -18.24 6.47 26.03
N ASP A 583 -17.40 5.55 25.58
CA ASP A 583 -16.88 4.45 26.41
C ASP A 583 -16.04 4.97 27.56
N VAL A 584 -15.14 5.93 27.28
CA VAL A 584 -14.31 6.56 28.31
C VAL A 584 -15.18 7.30 29.32
N GLN A 585 -16.09 8.17 28.88
CA GLN A 585 -16.96 8.93 29.77
C GLN A 585 -17.90 8.03 30.60
N LEU A 586 -18.41 6.96 30.01
CA LEU A 586 -19.29 6.01 30.69
C LEU A 586 -18.52 5.19 31.72
N LYS A 587 -17.31 4.72 31.37
CA LYS A 587 -16.46 3.95 32.27
C LYS A 587 -16.06 4.78 33.48
N GLU A 588 -15.65 6.03 33.28
CA GLU A 588 -15.24 6.86 34.41
C GLU A 588 -16.42 7.24 35.29
N ARG A 589 -17.59 7.57 34.71
CA ARG A 589 -18.81 7.76 35.51
C ARG A 589 -19.20 6.52 36.29
N ARG A 590 -19.10 5.33 35.70
CA ARG A 590 -19.35 4.06 36.40
C ARG A 590 -18.37 3.88 37.56
N HIS A 591 -17.10 4.16 37.33
CA HIS A 591 -16.07 4.04 38.36
C HIS A 591 -16.30 5.04 39.50
N SER A 592 -16.56 6.31 39.17
CA SER A 592 -16.93 7.36 40.10
C SER A 592 -18.17 7.00 40.93
N PHE A 593 -19.22 6.47 40.29
CA PHE A 593 -20.43 5.99 40.96
C PHE A 593 -20.16 4.84 41.93
N ILE A 594 -19.39 3.81 41.51
CA ILE A 594 -19.02 2.67 42.36
C ILE A 594 -18.17 3.14 43.54
N ASN A 595 -17.13 3.94 43.29
CA ASN A 595 -16.23 4.44 44.33
C ASN A 595 -16.99 5.29 45.35
N ARG A 596 -17.91 6.17 44.91
CA ARG A 596 -18.75 6.96 45.84
C ARG A 596 -19.70 6.09 46.64
N SER A 597 -20.28 5.06 46.02
CA SER A 597 -21.17 4.13 46.71
C SER A 597 -20.41 3.28 47.75
N GLU A 598 -19.22 2.78 47.42
CA GLU A 598 -18.34 2.07 48.36
C GLU A 598 -17.81 2.99 49.46
N THR A 599 -17.45 4.23 49.13
CA THR A 599 -17.00 5.23 50.11
C THR A 599 -18.13 5.56 51.08
N ALA A 600 -19.37 5.69 50.59
CA ALA A 600 -20.54 5.87 51.45
C ALA A 600 -20.81 4.65 52.36
N GLU A 601 -20.66 3.42 51.85
CA GLU A 601 -20.77 2.19 52.65
C GLU A 601 -19.64 2.08 53.69
N ARG A 602 -18.40 2.42 53.34
CA ARG A 602 -17.25 2.40 54.27
C ARG A 602 -17.37 3.48 55.34
N ILE A 603 -17.86 4.67 54.99
CA ILE A 603 -18.22 5.73 55.96
C ILE A 603 -19.36 5.27 56.88
N GLU A 604 -20.24 4.38 56.40
CA GLU A 604 -21.32 3.80 57.21
C GLU A 604 -20.81 2.71 58.17
N GLN A 605 -19.80 1.93 57.75
CA GLN A 605 -19.29 0.77 58.49
C GLN A 605 -18.09 1.06 59.39
N ALA A 606 -17.33 2.11 59.12
CA ALA A 606 -16.07 2.34 59.79
C ALA A 606 -15.98 3.76 60.37
N ASP A 607 -15.61 3.82 61.65
CA ASP A 607 -15.25 5.03 62.39
C ASP A 607 -13.85 5.55 61.93
N LEU A 608 -13.55 5.50 60.62
CA LEU A 608 -12.19 5.48 60.07
C LEU A 608 -11.61 6.85 59.68
N ASP A 609 -10.27 6.89 59.83
CA ASP A 609 -9.38 8.03 59.67
C ASP A 609 -9.27 8.47 58.20
N LEU A 610 -10.07 9.47 57.83
CA LEU A 610 -10.10 10.15 56.52
C LEU A 610 -8.71 10.56 56.01
N THR A 611 -7.75 10.73 56.92
CA THR A 611 -6.39 11.18 56.63
C THR A 611 -5.59 10.17 55.81
N GLU A 612 -5.68 8.88 56.13
CA GLU A 612 -4.93 7.81 55.44
C GLU A 612 -5.38 7.66 53.99
N ARG A 613 -6.69 7.66 53.75
CA ARG A 613 -7.25 7.56 52.40
C ARG A 613 -6.94 8.79 51.53
N LEU A 614 -6.88 9.96 52.14
CA LEU A 614 -6.57 11.20 51.43
C LEU A 614 -5.09 11.21 50.99
N GLN A 615 -4.19 10.65 51.80
CA GLN A 615 -2.79 10.46 51.42
C GLN A 615 -2.63 9.49 50.24
N GLU A 616 -3.30 8.34 50.26
CA GLU A 616 -3.26 7.37 49.14
C GLU A 616 -3.67 8.02 47.80
N LEU A 617 -4.77 8.78 47.78
CA LEU A 617 -5.26 9.44 46.55
C LEU A 617 -4.30 10.54 46.06
N GLN A 618 -3.60 11.21 46.97
CA GLN A 618 -2.57 12.20 46.61
C GLN A 618 -1.36 11.53 45.96
N ASP A 619 -0.94 10.38 46.49
CA ASP A 619 0.16 9.58 45.94
C ASP A 619 -0.18 9.04 44.54
N ASP A 620 -1.40 8.53 44.35
CA ASP A 620 -1.91 8.09 43.04
C ASP A 620 -1.93 9.24 42.01
N THR A 621 -2.32 10.44 42.45
CA THR A 621 -2.33 11.64 41.61
C THR A 621 -0.91 12.02 41.17
N ALA A 622 0.07 11.94 42.08
CA ALA A 622 1.47 12.21 41.77
C ALA A 622 2.02 11.18 40.76
N ALA A 623 1.73 9.90 40.96
CA ALA A 623 2.13 8.82 40.04
C ALA A 623 1.54 9.01 38.63
N LEU A 624 0.27 9.38 38.50
CA LEU A 624 -0.34 9.63 37.19
C LEU A 624 0.24 10.85 36.48
N LYS A 625 0.60 11.91 37.20
CA LYS A 625 1.30 13.07 36.63
C LYS A 625 2.67 12.67 36.07
N GLU A 626 3.40 11.80 36.76
CA GLU A 626 4.66 11.26 36.26
C GLU A 626 4.47 10.44 34.97
N VAL A 627 3.44 9.60 34.92
CA VAL A 627 3.10 8.84 33.70
C VAL A 627 2.77 9.77 32.53
N ALA A 628 2.10 10.91 32.77
CA ALA A 628 1.80 11.89 31.73
C ALA A 628 3.07 12.55 31.15
N LEU A 629 4.08 12.83 31.99
CA LEU A 629 5.38 13.32 31.55
C LEU A 629 6.12 12.26 30.72
N GLN A 630 6.12 11.00 31.18
CA GLN A 630 6.73 9.89 30.46
C GLN A 630 6.07 9.64 29.10
N LEU A 631 4.74 9.79 28.99
CA LEU A 631 4.00 9.69 27.73
C LEU A 631 4.46 10.76 26.72
N HIS A 632 4.67 11.99 27.19
CA HIS A 632 5.15 13.09 26.35
C HIS A 632 6.55 12.79 25.80
N ASP A 633 7.50 12.48 26.68
CA ASP A 633 8.89 12.21 26.31
C ASP A 633 9.04 11.01 25.36
N ARG A 634 8.33 9.91 25.62
CA ARG A 634 8.36 8.72 24.75
C ARG A 634 7.77 8.98 23.38
N ALA A 635 6.66 9.73 23.30
CA ALA A 635 6.06 10.10 22.03
C ALA A 635 6.94 11.07 21.25
N GLU A 636 7.58 12.04 21.91
CA GLU A 636 8.53 12.97 21.27
C GLU A 636 9.76 12.23 20.72
N ARG A 637 10.29 11.24 21.45
CA ARG A 637 11.37 10.38 20.95
C ARG A 637 11.00 9.64 19.66
N LEU A 638 9.79 9.09 19.58
CA LEU A 638 9.28 8.46 18.36
C LEU A 638 9.09 9.47 17.22
N GLU A 639 8.59 10.67 17.51
CA GLU A 639 8.48 11.75 16.52
C GLU A 639 9.86 12.14 15.98
N LEU A 640 10.87 12.26 16.84
CA LEU A 640 12.25 12.55 16.43
C LEU A 640 12.86 11.43 15.58
N SER A 641 12.60 10.17 15.94
CA SER A 641 13.03 8.99 15.18
C SER A 641 12.46 9.00 13.76
N LEU A 642 11.19 9.37 13.61
CA LEU A 642 10.53 9.54 12.30
C LEU A 642 11.20 10.63 11.43
N HIS A 643 11.67 11.72 12.04
CA HIS A 643 12.33 12.82 11.32
C HIS A 643 13.82 12.59 11.05
N SER A 644 14.46 11.64 11.75
CA SER A 644 15.91 11.40 11.67
C SER A 644 16.37 11.01 10.27
N ILE A 645 15.59 10.19 9.57
CA ILE A 645 15.93 9.74 8.22
C ILE A 645 15.75 10.84 7.17
N THR A 646 14.79 11.75 7.36
CA THR A 646 14.57 12.89 6.46
C THR A 646 15.84 13.74 6.36
N ARG A 647 16.55 13.97 7.48
CA ARG A 647 17.85 14.68 7.47
C ARG A 647 18.98 13.89 6.79
N SER A 648 18.95 12.56 6.86
CA SER A 648 19.95 11.72 6.20
C SER A 648 19.70 11.61 4.69
N MET A 649 18.45 11.72 4.24
CA MET A 649 18.04 11.63 2.84
C MET A 649 18.02 12.99 2.12
N ASP A 650 17.71 14.10 2.80
CA ASP A 650 17.59 15.45 2.20
C ASP A 650 18.92 16.13 1.84
N LEU A 651 20.08 15.52 2.15
CA LEU A 651 21.37 16.11 1.80
C LEU A 651 21.69 16.10 0.28
N GLY A 652 20.75 15.65 -0.57
CA GLY A 652 20.86 15.67 -2.04
C GLY A 652 20.07 16.76 -2.76
N SER A 653 19.07 17.40 -2.13
CA SER A 653 18.18 18.33 -2.83
C SER A 653 18.77 19.73 -3.05
N SER A 654 19.84 20.09 -2.34
CA SER A 654 20.53 21.37 -2.52
C SER A 654 21.46 21.40 -3.74
N ALA A 655 21.76 20.24 -4.36
CA ALA A 655 22.65 20.16 -5.52
C ALA A 655 21.94 20.33 -6.86
N THR A 656 20.62 20.08 -6.95
CA THR A 656 19.86 20.21 -8.20
C THR A 656 19.54 21.66 -8.56
N ALA A 657 19.56 22.60 -7.60
CA ALA A 657 19.45 24.03 -7.89
C ALA A 657 20.75 24.63 -8.47
N ALA A 658 21.89 23.94 -8.35
CA ALA A 658 23.18 24.42 -8.86
C ALA A 658 23.59 23.80 -10.21
N ALA A 659 22.89 22.77 -10.67
CA ALA A 659 23.18 22.08 -11.94
C ALA A 659 22.23 22.47 -13.10
N SER A 660 21.32 23.43 -12.86
CA SER A 660 20.47 24.05 -13.88
C SER A 660 21.03 25.40 -14.38
N ALA A 661 22.33 25.64 -14.23
CA ALA A 661 23.05 26.77 -14.80
C ALA A 661 24.07 26.30 -15.84
#